data_AF-A0A0M4EVL1-F1
#
_entry.id   AF-A0A0M4EVL1-F1
#
_cell.length_a   1.000
_cell.length_b   1.000
_cell.length_c   1.000
_cell.angle_alpha   90.00
_cell.angle_beta   90.00
_cell.angle_gamma   90.00
#
_symmetry.space_group_name_H-M   'P 1'
#
loop_
_entity.id
_entity.type
_entity.pdbx_description
1 polymer ?
#
loop_
_entity_poly.entity_id
_entity_poly.type
_entity_poly.pdbx_seq_one_letter_code
_entity_poly.pdbx_strand_id
1 'polypeptide(L)'
;MNFSRSSLRYAHTNGYTGLLYTPKGDFIITCGTDGDIRHWTCISDDDPRSTCLGEFVMCIAHTGSRLLASTDRNTVHAYTFPEMDSDGILMRFTAPATCLRVSGEYTAAGSEDTTIKVLRGDNAGDEKILEGHKAPILALDVHAERQLLASIAGDGQLKIWNFETGLELKSVGGLPRINSFESASLFGTPSFEPKRGEQLAYALDNEIVVLNTSNWEVAYKLRDERVSSNYSCCVFSPNGERLAAGTTNGELSIFDVLQRKALPVETPPSDCKAITSLAWNPANAEELAFCDATGQLGTLFLTEAELENGMEVEDQADLLGLDDYEFEQRDGDDDNDVAADNDDGDGVSLEQLKRKVMSNAAYSEREALDDENSKQSLGNSSSIAPPAPQLKLFKKQPAFQPSATPNDLEHRYLVWNDVGIVTAHTEPNGDGDIDVEFHDASLHHTLHLSNNYNQHNLGSLSRSALALASTETNKLVVIALAAAGKKEWSVALPDCESVEALVATGQLIGVATSSHFLRLFSVMGTQREVISIPGDVVALAGHEDSLLLVYHAAGTSQTQQHLAAMLVNVTGLTLTVDQMAIPLTPGRQLSWLGFSDVGSPCFADNMGLVQLYRRASNAWFPICDTMKQSASVSNNYFVLSISERRQIIQAVLCRGSTYPMTNPRPMLQELRIQLPLCDIETEKSELEDTLLRASIMQVDEAEKLQKESAIKLFALSLISECETRGRELIESIACTELLQLAVKYAGKRGRIHLADRLCEMLPQLEAVQEARKQKQILGANGIAATIVLPIAAPATHTPTPKLAPKAMELSGSKRGGLKRFSNSPNLFKAVARPATPDAITPLDTQENIFGETESQQSEAITGKTASSDEPQRTPLNSVNPFAMKRKLAETGVLFGSEKLKLAKK
;
A
#
# COMPACT_ATOMS: atom_id res chain seq x y z
N MET A 1 -32.06 -5.68 2.55
CA MET A 1 -31.07 -6.77 2.60
C MET A 1 -30.30 -6.81 1.30
N ASN A 2 -29.06 -6.35 1.31
CA ASN A 2 -28.10 -6.46 0.20
C ASN A 2 -26.83 -7.10 0.75
N PHE A 3 -26.13 -7.91 -0.04
CA PHE A 3 -24.79 -8.37 0.34
C PHE A 3 -23.74 -7.39 -0.18
N SER A 4 -23.10 -6.69 0.75
CA SER A 4 -22.01 -5.75 0.50
C SER A 4 -20.66 -6.46 0.56
N ARG A 5 -19.71 -6.02 -0.29
CA ARG A 5 -18.41 -6.64 -0.48
C ARG A 5 -17.30 -5.87 0.22
N SER A 6 -16.49 -6.58 1.00
CA SER A 6 -15.30 -6.05 1.64
C SER A 6 -14.28 -5.53 0.62
N SER A 7 -13.24 -4.85 1.09
CA SER A 7 -11.98 -4.76 0.35
C SER A 7 -11.39 -6.16 0.13
N LEU A 8 -10.75 -6.36 -1.01
CA LEU A 8 -9.93 -7.53 -1.28
C LEU A 8 -8.58 -7.39 -0.56
N ARG A 9 -8.07 -8.48 0.00
CA ARG A 9 -6.75 -8.60 0.64
C ARG A 9 -5.90 -9.60 -0.13
N TYR A 10 -4.62 -9.31 -0.33
CA TYR A 10 -3.70 -10.29 -0.89
C TYR A 10 -3.43 -11.39 0.14
N ALA A 11 -3.82 -12.63 -0.15
CA ALA A 11 -3.67 -13.76 0.75
C ALA A 11 -2.61 -14.77 0.30
N HIS A 12 -2.49 -15.08 -0.99
CA HIS A 12 -1.48 -16.02 -1.52
C HIS A 12 -1.02 -15.59 -2.92
N THR A 13 0.00 -16.27 -3.46
CA THR A 13 0.39 -16.09 -4.87
C THR A 13 -0.68 -16.58 -5.84
N ASN A 14 -0.58 -16.17 -7.11
CA ASN A 14 -1.49 -16.61 -8.17
C ASN A 14 -1.52 -18.15 -8.27
N GLY A 15 -2.72 -18.74 -8.24
CA GLY A 15 -2.91 -20.18 -8.22
C GLY A 15 -4.27 -20.57 -7.65
N TYR A 16 -4.45 -21.87 -7.40
CA TYR A 16 -5.59 -22.35 -6.63
C TYR A 16 -5.39 -22.02 -5.14
N THR A 17 -6.43 -21.48 -4.52
CA THR A 17 -6.43 -21.07 -3.12
C THR A 17 -7.53 -21.78 -2.34
N GLY A 18 -7.15 -22.44 -1.26
CA GLY A 18 -8.07 -23.02 -0.28
C GLY A 18 -8.52 -22.00 0.74
N LEU A 19 -9.72 -22.19 1.27
CA LEU A 19 -10.37 -21.29 2.22
C LEU A 19 -11.26 -22.09 3.17
N LEU A 20 -11.24 -21.72 4.45
CA LEU A 20 -12.01 -22.37 5.51
C LEU A 20 -12.24 -21.39 6.68
N TYR A 21 -13.35 -21.51 7.40
CA TYR A 21 -13.50 -20.91 8.73
C TYR A 21 -13.21 -21.94 9.83
N THR A 22 -12.67 -21.50 10.96
CA THR A 22 -12.62 -22.33 12.18
C THR A 22 -14.04 -22.72 12.63
N PRO A 23 -14.24 -23.87 13.30
CA PRO A 23 -15.57 -24.34 13.71
C PRO A 23 -16.35 -23.39 14.63
N LYS A 24 -15.66 -22.45 15.29
CA LYS A 24 -16.26 -21.39 16.12
C LYS A 24 -16.59 -20.10 15.36
N GLY A 25 -16.04 -19.92 14.15
CA GLY A 25 -16.16 -18.67 13.37
C GLY A 25 -15.10 -17.61 13.70
N ASP A 26 -14.23 -17.84 14.69
CA ASP A 26 -13.27 -16.85 15.23
C ASP A 26 -12.15 -16.46 14.25
N PHE A 27 -11.81 -17.34 13.31
CA PHE A 27 -10.74 -17.14 12.34
C PHE A 27 -11.08 -17.69 10.95
N ILE A 28 -10.63 -16.98 9.92
CA ILE A 28 -10.54 -17.43 8.53
C ILE A 28 -9.16 -18.04 8.31
N ILE A 29 -9.07 -19.17 7.61
CA ILE A 29 -7.83 -19.86 7.27
C ILE A 29 -7.73 -19.99 5.75
N THR A 30 -6.62 -19.54 5.17
CA THR A 30 -6.32 -19.65 3.74
C THR A 30 -5.08 -20.49 3.49
N CYS A 31 -5.03 -21.18 2.34
CA CYS A 31 -3.83 -21.87 1.85
C CYS A 31 -3.64 -21.66 0.36
N GLY A 32 -2.40 -21.82 -0.14
CA GLY A 32 -2.09 -21.59 -1.55
C GLY A 32 -0.86 -22.31 -2.09
N THR A 33 -0.56 -21.98 -3.35
CA THR A 33 0.57 -22.49 -4.13
C THR A 33 1.94 -21.95 -3.68
N ASP A 34 1.98 -21.06 -2.70
CA ASP A 34 3.19 -20.59 -2.01
C ASP A 34 3.63 -21.46 -0.83
N GLY A 35 2.82 -22.46 -0.43
CA GLY A 35 3.16 -23.40 0.65
C GLY A 35 2.89 -22.88 2.06
N ASP A 36 2.38 -21.66 2.17
CA ASP A 36 1.94 -21.05 3.42
C ASP A 36 0.48 -21.39 3.74
N ILE A 37 0.18 -21.49 5.04
CA ILE A 37 -1.16 -21.30 5.59
C ILE A 37 -1.18 -19.97 6.33
N ARG A 38 -2.21 -19.15 6.09
CA ARG A 38 -2.42 -17.88 6.81
C ARG A 38 -3.72 -17.96 7.60
N HIS A 39 -3.69 -17.54 8.87
CA HIS A 39 -4.90 -17.35 9.68
C HIS A 39 -5.16 -15.86 9.93
N TRP A 40 -6.42 -15.48 9.73
CA TRP A 40 -6.92 -14.10 9.78
C TRP A 40 -8.00 -14.01 10.83
N THR A 41 -7.94 -13.01 11.70
CA THR A 41 -9.00 -12.75 12.68
C THR A 41 -10.24 -12.14 12.02
N CYS A 42 -10.04 -11.33 10.99
CA CYS A 42 -11.08 -10.72 10.17
C CYS A 42 -10.50 -10.21 8.84
N ILE A 43 -11.33 -9.72 7.91
CA ILE A 43 -10.84 -9.16 6.64
C ILE A 43 -10.10 -7.82 6.79
N SER A 44 -10.33 -7.12 7.91
CA SER A 44 -9.59 -5.91 8.30
C SER A 44 -8.26 -6.19 8.98
N ASP A 45 -7.94 -7.45 9.28
CA ASP A 45 -6.64 -7.87 9.82
C ASP A 45 -5.52 -7.49 8.82
N ASP A 46 -4.56 -6.69 9.28
CA ASP A 46 -3.45 -6.17 8.46
C ASP A 46 -2.20 -7.06 8.53
N ASP A 47 -2.10 -7.98 9.50
CA ASP A 47 -0.93 -8.87 9.70
C ASP A 47 -1.37 -10.30 10.09
N PRO A 48 -1.92 -11.09 9.14
CA PRO A 48 -2.34 -12.46 9.40
C PRO A 48 -1.13 -13.35 9.72
N ARG A 49 -1.21 -14.16 10.77
CA ARG A 49 -0.09 -15.07 11.08
C ARG A 49 0.05 -16.10 9.96
N SER A 50 1.25 -16.16 9.37
CA SER A 50 1.62 -17.08 8.31
C SER A 50 2.47 -18.23 8.87
N THR A 51 2.24 -19.45 8.40
CA THR A 51 3.08 -20.61 8.73
C THR A 51 3.34 -21.44 7.47
N CYS A 52 4.62 -21.61 7.13
CA CYS A 52 5.04 -22.39 5.97
C CYS A 52 5.04 -23.88 6.33
N LEU A 53 4.30 -24.70 5.56
CA LEU A 53 4.19 -26.15 5.80
C LEU A 53 4.91 -27.01 4.75
N GLY A 54 5.24 -26.46 3.58
CA GLY A 54 5.87 -27.18 2.47
C GLY A 54 6.06 -26.28 1.24
N GLU A 55 6.28 -26.87 0.07
CA GLU A 55 6.40 -26.10 -1.19
C GLU A 55 5.05 -25.59 -1.72
N PHE A 56 3.96 -26.33 -1.49
CA PHE A 56 2.59 -25.94 -1.80
C PHE A 56 1.59 -26.63 -0.86
N VAL A 57 0.44 -26.00 -0.60
CA VAL A 57 -0.65 -26.58 0.20
C VAL A 57 -1.94 -26.57 -0.63
N MET A 58 -2.35 -27.75 -1.11
CA MET A 58 -3.47 -27.88 -2.06
C MET A 58 -4.84 -27.71 -1.42
N CYS A 59 -5.03 -28.25 -0.22
CA CYS A 59 -6.32 -28.23 0.46
C CYS A 59 -6.16 -28.31 1.99
N ILE A 60 -7.17 -27.77 2.69
CA ILE A 60 -7.25 -27.68 4.15
C ILE A 60 -8.64 -28.08 4.66
N ALA A 61 -8.71 -28.60 5.88
CA ALA A 61 -9.94 -28.85 6.63
C ALA A 61 -9.65 -28.77 8.14
N HIS A 62 -10.65 -28.53 8.99
CA HIS A 62 -10.46 -28.32 10.42
C HIS A 62 -11.36 -29.24 11.24
N THR A 63 -10.75 -30.00 12.14
CA THR A 63 -11.39 -30.98 13.01
C THR A 63 -11.32 -30.50 14.46
N GLY A 64 -12.13 -29.49 14.82
CA GLY A 64 -12.32 -29.01 16.20
C GLY A 64 -11.10 -28.36 16.86
N SER A 65 -10.09 -29.16 17.22
CA SER A 65 -8.80 -28.78 17.82
C SER A 65 -7.61 -28.91 16.86
N ARG A 66 -7.80 -29.54 15.69
CA ARG A 66 -6.75 -29.81 14.70
C ARG A 66 -7.04 -29.18 13.36
N LEU A 67 -6.00 -28.73 12.68
CA LEU A 67 -6.01 -28.38 11.25
C LEU A 67 -5.40 -29.54 10.45
N LEU A 68 -6.06 -29.94 9.36
CA LEU A 68 -5.59 -30.93 8.42
C LEU A 68 -5.19 -30.21 7.12
N ALA A 69 -4.02 -30.54 6.58
CA ALA A 69 -3.51 -29.94 5.34
C ALA A 69 -2.85 -30.99 4.43
N SER A 70 -3.07 -30.88 3.11
CA SER A 70 -2.33 -31.66 2.11
C SER A 70 -1.07 -30.91 1.68
N THR A 71 0.09 -31.51 1.88
CA THR A 71 1.40 -30.95 1.48
C THR A 71 1.95 -31.60 0.20
N ASP A 72 3.10 -31.09 -0.25
CA ASP A 72 3.95 -31.56 -1.34
C ASP A 72 4.32 -33.06 -1.29
N ARG A 73 4.22 -33.70 -0.12
CA ARG A 73 4.63 -35.10 0.12
C ARG A 73 3.55 -36.14 -0.22
N ASN A 74 2.47 -35.74 -0.89
CA ASN A 74 1.30 -36.57 -1.19
C ASN A 74 0.65 -37.16 0.09
N THR A 75 0.69 -36.39 1.17
CA THR A 75 0.20 -36.78 2.50
C THR A 75 -0.71 -35.72 3.08
N VAL A 76 -1.80 -36.17 3.71
CA VAL A 76 -2.65 -35.33 4.57
C VAL A 76 -2.04 -35.37 5.97
N HIS A 77 -1.48 -34.25 6.39
CA HIS A 77 -0.89 -34.06 7.71
C HIS A 77 -1.91 -33.44 8.67
N ALA A 78 -1.81 -33.82 9.94
CA ALA A 78 -2.54 -33.19 11.04
C ALA A 78 -1.62 -32.27 11.84
N TYR A 79 -2.13 -31.10 12.19
CA TYR A 79 -1.46 -30.07 12.97
C TYR A 79 -2.38 -29.60 14.11
N THR A 80 -1.81 -29.28 15.27
CA THR A 80 -2.52 -28.64 16.38
C THR A 80 -2.88 -27.20 16.00
N PHE A 81 -4.07 -26.71 16.31
CA PHE A 81 -4.45 -25.31 16.09
C PHE A 81 -4.73 -24.61 17.43
N PRO A 82 -4.19 -23.40 17.71
CA PRO A 82 -3.54 -22.47 16.77
C PRO A 82 -2.02 -22.63 16.59
N GLU A 83 -1.35 -23.44 17.42
CA GLU A 83 0.13 -23.48 17.54
C GLU A 83 0.87 -24.06 16.31
N MET A 84 0.16 -24.77 15.44
CA MET A 84 0.63 -25.41 14.20
C MET A 84 1.71 -26.49 14.38
N ASP A 85 1.83 -27.06 15.58
CA ASP A 85 2.69 -28.22 15.84
C ASP A 85 2.20 -29.47 15.09
N SER A 86 3.13 -30.27 14.56
CA SER A 86 2.80 -31.46 13.77
C SER A 86 2.35 -32.64 14.63
N ASP A 87 1.09 -33.04 14.48
CA ASP A 87 0.46 -34.16 15.22
C ASP A 87 0.48 -35.49 14.44
N GLY A 88 0.93 -35.47 13.18
CA GLY A 88 1.27 -36.69 12.43
C GLY A 88 0.78 -36.71 10.98
N ILE A 89 0.66 -37.93 10.43
CA ILE A 89 0.17 -38.20 9.07
C ILE A 89 -1.13 -38.99 9.19
N LEU A 90 -2.22 -38.43 8.67
CA LEU A 90 -3.55 -39.01 8.71
C LEU A 90 -3.81 -39.94 7.52
N MET A 91 -3.44 -39.50 6.31
CA MET A 91 -3.61 -40.26 5.06
C MET A 91 -2.38 -40.14 4.16
N ARG A 92 -2.13 -41.18 3.36
CA ARG A 92 -1.09 -41.20 2.31
C ARG A 92 -1.71 -41.53 0.96
N PHE A 93 -1.34 -40.77 -0.06
CA PHE A 93 -1.76 -40.95 -1.46
C PHE A 93 -0.54 -41.20 -2.35
N THR A 94 -0.80 -41.58 -3.61
CA THR A 94 0.27 -41.71 -4.62
C THR A 94 0.50 -40.42 -5.40
N ALA A 95 -0.47 -39.51 -5.43
CA ALA A 95 -0.40 -38.14 -5.95
C ALA A 95 -0.97 -37.14 -4.93
N PRO A 96 -0.84 -35.81 -5.12
CA PRO A 96 -1.34 -34.81 -4.17
C PRO A 96 -2.84 -34.95 -3.87
N ALA A 97 -3.26 -34.69 -2.63
CA ALA A 97 -4.68 -34.60 -2.29
C ALA A 97 -5.21 -33.21 -2.68
N THR A 98 -6.19 -33.18 -3.59
CA THR A 98 -6.74 -31.98 -4.21
C THR A 98 -7.87 -31.37 -3.39
N CYS A 99 -8.58 -32.20 -2.62
CA CYS A 99 -9.74 -31.77 -1.84
C CYS A 99 -9.86 -32.59 -0.55
N LEU A 100 -10.34 -31.94 0.52
CA LEU A 100 -10.42 -32.47 1.87
C LEU A 100 -11.66 -31.91 2.58
N ARG A 101 -12.44 -32.77 3.24
CA ARG A 101 -13.62 -32.39 4.05
C ARG A 101 -13.70 -33.24 5.32
N VAL A 102 -14.30 -32.65 6.35
CA VAL A 102 -14.52 -33.27 7.66
C VAL A 102 -15.99 -33.10 8.02
N SER A 103 -16.64 -34.18 8.46
CA SER A 103 -18.05 -34.22 8.83
C SER A 103 -18.20 -35.17 10.03
N GLY A 104 -18.37 -34.61 11.24
CA GLY A 104 -18.32 -35.39 12.48
C GLY A 104 -16.99 -36.11 12.68
N GLU A 105 -17.03 -37.42 12.95
CA GLU A 105 -15.84 -38.28 13.06
C GLU A 105 -15.19 -38.65 11.72
N TYR A 106 -15.81 -38.31 10.59
CA TYR A 106 -15.37 -38.76 9.26
C TYR A 106 -14.56 -37.67 8.55
N THR A 107 -13.35 -38.04 8.12
CA THR A 107 -12.53 -37.23 7.22
C THR A 107 -12.48 -37.90 5.85
N ALA A 108 -12.73 -37.15 4.78
CA ALA A 108 -12.59 -37.63 3.41
C ALA A 108 -11.64 -36.76 2.60
N ALA A 109 -10.74 -37.41 1.85
CA ALA A 109 -9.78 -36.76 0.97
C ALA A 109 -9.83 -37.38 -0.43
N GLY A 110 -9.74 -36.55 -1.47
CA GLY A 110 -9.66 -36.96 -2.87
C GLY A 110 -8.31 -36.54 -3.46
N SER A 111 -7.76 -37.35 -4.36
CA SER A 111 -6.42 -37.14 -4.94
C SER A 111 -6.44 -37.05 -6.47
N GLU A 112 -5.36 -36.50 -7.02
CA GLU A 112 -5.05 -36.59 -8.45
C GLU A 112 -4.83 -38.05 -8.91
N ASP A 113 -4.56 -39.00 -7.98
CA ASP A 113 -4.47 -40.44 -8.28
C ASP A 113 -5.81 -41.15 -8.52
N THR A 114 -6.91 -40.38 -8.62
CA THR A 114 -8.29 -40.82 -8.88
C THR A 114 -8.97 -41.57 -7.72
N THR A 115 -8.27 -41.81 -6.61
CA THR A 115 -8.83 -42.43 -5.41
C THR A 115 -9.44 -41.40 -4.46
N ILE A 116 -10.43 -41.85 -3.69
CA ILE A 116 -10.98 -41.11 -2.55
C ILE A 116 -10.80 -41.99 -1.31
N LYS A 117 -10.25 -41.42 -0.24
CA LYS A 117 -10.06 -42.10 1.05
C LYS A 117 -10.96 -41.48 2.09
N VAL A 118 -11.67 -42.31 2.83
CA VAL A 118 -12.53 -41.92 3.96
C VAL A 118 -12.01 -42.61 5.21
N LEU A 119 -11.72 -41.84 6.25
CA LEU A 119 -11.22 -42.33 7.52
C LEU A 119 -12.19 -41.94 8.63
N ARG A 120 -12.37 -42.85 9.60
CA ARG A 120 -13.12 -42.58 10.83
C ARG A 120 -12.16 -42.37 11.99
N GLY A 121 -12.15 -41.17 12.57
CA GLY A 121 -11.19 -40.79 13.61
C GLY A 121 -9.73 -40.82 13.13
N ASP A 122 -8.80 -41.05 14.05
CA ASP A 122 -7.35 -41.03 13.78
C ASP A 122 -6.73 -42.41 13.48
N ASN A 123 -7.52 -43.48 13.59
CA ASN A 123 -7.00 -44.85 13.46
C ASN A 123 -6.85 -45.24 11.98
N ALA A 124 -5.61 -45.22 11.46
CA ALA A 124 -5.26 -45.63 10.10
C ALA A 124 -5.69 -47.07 9.68
N GLY A 125 -6.25 -47.87 10.59
CA GLY A 125 -6.86 -49.16 10.29
C GLY A 125 -8.31 -49.10 9.75
N ASP A 126 -9.01 -47.98 9.96
CA ASP A 126 -10.41 -47.78 9.53
C ASP A 126 -10.51 -46.97 8.20
N GLU A 127 -9.47 -47.00 7.37
CA GLU A 127 -9.42 -46.35 6.07
C GLU A 127 -10.26 -47.12 5.02
N LYS A 128 -11.31 -46.49 4.49
CA LYS A 128 -12.11 -46.99 3.37
C LYS A 128 -11.67 -46.28 2.08
N ILE A 129 -11.34 -47.06 1.05
CA ILE A 129 -10.95 -46.56 -0.27
C ILE A 129 -12.14 -46.69 -1.22
N LEU A 130 -12.49 -45.59 -1.90
CA LEU A 130 -13.52 -45.55 -2.94
C LEU A 130 -12.82 -45.39 -4.30
N GLU A 131 -12.96 -46.41 -5.15
CA GLU A 131 -12.39 -46.44 -6.51
C GLU A 131 -13.50 -46.43 -7.56
N GLY A 132 -13.30 -45.70 -8.66
CA GLY A 132 -14.22 -45.74 -9.80
C GLY A 132 -14.34 -44.45 -10.62
N HIS A 133 -13.70 -43.36 -10.20
CA HIS A 133 -13.41 -42.23 -11.10
C HIS A 133 -12.28 -42.60 -12.07
N LYS A 134 -12.18 -41.89 -13.20
CA LYS A 134 -11.21 -42.17 -14.27
C LYS A 134 -10.23 -41.03 -14.54
N ALA A 135 -10.27 -40.00 -13.71
CA ALA A 135 -9.49 -38.77 -13.81
C ALA A 135 -9.38 -38.14 -12.41
N PRO A 136 -8.55 -37.09 -12.24
CA PRO A 136 -8.32 -36.45 -10.96
C PRO A 136 -9.62 -36.01 -10.27
N ILE A 137 -9.71 -36.22 -8.95
CA ILE A 137 -10.81 -35.66 -8.15
C ILE A 137 -10.58 -34.14 -8.06
N LEU A 138 -11.61 -33.34 -8.31
CA LEU A 138 -11.56 -31.88 -8.26
C LEU A 138 -12.15 -31.33 -6.97
N ALA A 139 -13.28 -31.89 -6.54
CA ALA A 139 -13.95 -31.50 -5.31
C ALA A 139 -14.77 -32.67 -4.73
N LEU A 140 -14.97 -32.64 -3.41
CA LEU A 140 -15.82 -33.58 -2.69
C LEU A 140 -16.57 -32.89 -1.55
N ASP A 141 -17.67 -33.52 -1.11
CA ASP A 141 -18.38 -33.16 0.12
C ASP A 141 -18.98 -34.38 0.84
N VAL A 142 -19.18 -34.27 2.15
CA VAL A 142 -19.50 -35.40 3.04
C VAL A 142 -20.66 -35.07 3.98
N HIS A 143 -21.70 -35.89 3.96
CA HIS A 143 -22.82 -35.82 4.89
C HIS A 143 -22.84 -37.02 5.84
N ALA A 144 -22.23 -36.87 7.01
CA ALA A 144 -21.99 -37.96 7.96
C ALA A 144 -23.25 -38.73 8.37
N GLU A 145 -24.34 -38.04 8.74
CA GLU A 145 -25.56 -38.68 9.27
C GLU A 145 -26.27 -39.61 8.26
N ARG A 146 -26.10 -39.34 6.96
CA ARG A 146 -26.66 -40.16 5.87
C ARG A 146 -25.65 -41.13 5.27
N GLN A 147 -24.40 -41.08 5.73
CA GLN A 147 -23.27 -41.85 5.19
C GLN A 147 -23.04 -41.64 3.68
N LEU A 148 -23.31 -40.41 3.21
CA LEU A 148 -23.19 -40.02 1.81
C LEU A 148 -21.93 -39.19 1.55
N LEU A 149 -21.25 -39.47 0.44
CA LEU A 149 -20.17 -38.66 -0.10
C LEU A 149 -20.48 -38.33 -1.56
N ALA A 150 -20.33 -37.05 -1.93
CA ALA A 150 -20.43 -36.59 -3.31
C ALA A 150 -19.04 -36.21 -3.81
N SER A 151 -18.66 -36.62 -5.02
CA SER A 151 -17.37 -36.32 -5.61
C SER A 151 -17.50 -35.93 -7.08
N ILE A 152 -16.77 -34.89 -7.48
CA ILE A 152 -16.68 -34.42 -8.85
C ILE A 152 -15.24 -34.55 -9.32
N ALA A 153 -15.05 -35.12 -10.50
CA ALA A 153 -13.75 -35.41 -11.08
C ALA A 153 -13.65 -34.95 -12.54
N GLY A 154 -12.41 -34.88 -13.04
CA GLY A 154 -12.11 -34.49 -14.42
C GLY A 154 -12.66 -35.43 -15.51
N ASP A 155 -13.27 -36.56 -15.15
CA ASP A 155 -13.94 -37.47 -16.09
C ASP A 155 -15.32 -36.94 -16.54
N GLY A 156 -15.76 -35.81 -15.96
CA GLY A 156 -17.02 -35.15 -16.24
C GLY A 156 -18.21 -35.82 -15.54
N GLN A 157 -17.96 -36.57 -14.46
CA GLN A 157 -18.98 -37.18 -13.61
C GLN A 157 -19.02 -36.57 -12.21
N LEU A 158 -20.22 -36.26 -11.73
CA LEU A 158 -20.55 -36.22 -10.31
C LEU A 158 -20.95 -37.65 -9.90
N LYS A 159 -20.21 -38.25 -8.98
CA LYS A 159 -20.56 -39.52 -8.35
C LYS A 159 -21.02 -39.33 -6.92
N ILE A 160 -21.98 -40.15 -6.53
CA ILE A 160 -22.52 -40.22 -5.18
C ILE A 160 -22.24 -41.62 -4.65
N TRP A 161 -21.64 -41.68 -3.48
CA TRP A 161 -21.19 -42.89 -2.81
C TRP A 161 -21.93 -43.04 -1.48
N ASN A 162 -22.26 -44.29 -1.13
CA ASN A 162 -22.42 -44.65 0.27
C ASN A 162 -21.03 -45.05 0.78
N PHE A 163 -20.42 -44.22 1.62
CA PHE A 163 -19.07 -44.49 2.12
C PHE A 163 -19.03 -45.57 3.22
N GLU A 164 -20.19 -45.98 3.75
CA GLU A 164 -20.25 -47.11 4.68
C GLU A 164 -20.13 -48.45 3.95
N THR A 165 -20.85 -48.61 2.83
CA THR A 165 -20.80 -49.83 2.00
C THR A 165 -19.73 -49.82 0.92
N GLY A 166 -19.13 -48.66 0.63
CA GLY A 166 -18.14 -48.49 -0.44
C GLY A 166 -18.73 -48.53 -1.86
N LEU A 167 -20.05 -48.38 -2.00
CA LEU A 167 -20.76 -48.53 -3.27
C LEU A 167 -21.17 -47.19 -3.88
N GLU A 168 -21.03 -47.09 -5.20
CA GLU A 168 -21.59 -46.01 -6.01
C GLU A 168 -23.12 -46.15 -6.09
N LEU A 169 -23.84 -45.13 -5.63
CA LEU A 169 -25.30 -45.05 -5.70
C LEU A 169 -25.80 -44.47 -7.01
N LYS A 170 -25.08 -43.47 -7.55
CA LYS A 170 -25.48 -42.70 -8.73
C LYS A 170 -24.27 -42.02 -9.38
N SER A 171 -24.23 -42.03 -10.71
CA SER A 171 -23.39 -41.14 -11.53
C SER A 171 -24.28 -40.15 -12.27
N VAL A 172 -23.87 -38.89 -12.31
CA VAL A 172 -24.48 -37.80 -13.08
C VAL A 172 -23.40 -37.22 -14.00
N GLY A 173 -23.59 -37.39 -15.31
CA GLY A 173 -22.68 -36.84 -16.32
C GLY A 173 -23.15 -35.49 -16.86
N GLY A 174 -22.25 -34.79 -17.54
CA GLY A 174 -22.53 -33.52 -18.22
C GLY A 174 -21.56 -32.40 -17.86
N LEU A 175 -20.67 -32.62 -16.90
CA LEU A 175 -19.61 -31.69 -16.52
C LEU A 175 -18.46 -31.70 -17.56
N PRO A 176 -17.71 -30.59 -17.71
CA PRO A 176 -16.56 -30.53 -18.61
C PRO A 176 -15.49 -31.54 -18.21
N ARG A 177 -14.83 -32.15 -19.22
CA ARG A 177 -13.73 -33.09 -18.99
C ARG A 177 -12.40 -32.35 -18.87
N ILE A 178 -11.63 -32.70 -17.85
CA ILE A 178 -10.38 -32.08 -17.46
C ILE A 178 -9.35 -33.19 -17.18
N ASN A 179 -8.11 -33.01 -17.66
CA ASN A 179 -7.07 -34.04 -17.58
C ASN A 179 -6.11 -33.90 -16.38
N SER A 180 -6.04 -32.72 -15.74
CA SER A 180 -5.24 -32.44 -14.54
C SER A 180 -5.84 -31.26 -13.77
N PHE A 181 -5.64 -31.25 -12.45
CA PHE A 181 -6.24 -30.26 -11.54
C PHE A 181 -5.86 -28.80 -11.88
N GLU A 182 -4.60 -28.54 -12.26
CA GLU A 182 -4.10 -27.19 -12.59
C GLU A 182 -4.79 -26.57 -13.82
N SER A 183 -5.28 -27.41 -14.74
CA SER A 183 -6.01 -26.96 -15.94
C SER A 183 -7.51 -26.76 -15.72
N ALA A 184 -8.02 -26.93 -14.50
CA ALA A 184 -9.43 -26.78 -14.20
C ALA A 184 -9.84 -25.29 -14.09
N SER A 185 -10.73 -24.85 -14.98
CA SER A 185 -11.44 -23.57 -14.83
C SER A 185 -12.76 -23.71 -14.07
N LEU A 186 -13.25 -24.94 -13.90
CA LEU A 186 -14.43 -25.31 -13.12
C LEU A 186 -14.03 -26.38 -12.11
N PHE A 187 -14.07 -26.07 -10.82
CA PHE A 187 -13.86 -27.06 -9.76
C PHE A 187 -15.15 -27.81 -9.43
N GLY A 188 -16.31 -27.17 -9.66
CA GLY A 188 -17.63 -27.78 -9.58
C GLY A 188 -17.92 -28.32 -8.19
N THR A 189 -17.70 -27.54 -7.13
CA THR A 189 -17.79 -28.05 -5.76
C THR A 189 -19.20 -28.58 -5.46
N PRO A 190 -19.38 -29.89 -5.18
CA PRO A 190 -20.64 -30.39 -4.67
C PRO A 190 -20.83 -29.86 -3.24
N SER A 191 -22.07 -29.63 -2.83
CA SER A 191 -22.40 -29.23 -1.45
C SER A 191 -23.73 -29.83 -1.02
N PHE A 192 -23.72 -30.61 0.06
CA PHE A 192 -24.91 -31.11 0.72
C PHE A 192 -25.55 -30.04 1.62
N GLU A 193 -26.86 -30.12 1.79
CA GLU A 193 -27.58 -29.35 2.81
C GLU A 193 -27.14 -29.80 4.23
N PRO A 194 -26.56 -28.93 5.06
CA PRO A 194 -25.86 -29.35 6.29
C PRO A 194 -26.76 -29.82 7.44
N LYS A 195 -28.03 -29.43 7.49
CA LYS A 195 -28.95 -29.76 8.60
C LYS A 195 -29.76 -31.04 8.42
N ARG A 196 -30.03 -31.42 7.17
CA ARG A 196 -30.94 -32.53 6.85
C ARG A 196 -30.37 -33.49 5.81
N GLY A 197 -29.46 -33.03 4.96
CA GLY A 197 -28.95 -33.77 3.81
C GLY A 197 -30.03 -34.18 2.82
N GLU A 198 -31.17 -33.47 2.74
CA GLU A 198 -32.24 -33.78 1.77
C GLU A 198 -31.86 -33.31 0.36
N GLN A 199 -30.93 -32.35 0.25
CA GLN A 199 -30.51 -31.75 -1.00
C GLN A 199 -28.99 -31.81 -1.23
N LEU A 200 -28.60 -31.86 -2.50
CA LEU A 200 -27.23 -31.78 -3.00
C LEU A 200 -27.17 -30.76 -4.14
N ALA A 201 -26.41 -29.69 -3.99
CA ALA A 201 -26.17 -28.68 -5.02
C ALA A 201 -24.85 -28.94 -5.75
N TYR A 202 -24.82 -28.67 -7.04
CA TYR A 202 -23.58 -28.60 -7.84
C TYR A 202 -23.73 -27.58 -8.99
N ALA A 203 -22.60 -26.96 -9.38
CA ALA A 203 -22.55 -26.01 -10.48
C ALA A 203 -22.49 -26.72 -11.85
N LEU A 204 -23.26 -26.24 -12.83
CA LEU A 204 -23.28 -26.72 -14.22
C LEU A 204 -23.44 -25.54 -15.19
N ASP A 205 -22.33 -25.12 -15.79
CA ASP A 205 -22.25 -23.92 -16.63
C ASP A 205 -22.85 -22.69 -15.93
N ASN A 206 -23.92 -22.11 -16.48
CA ASN A 206 -24.59 -20.90 -15.97
C ASN A 206 -25.74 -21.19 -14.98
N GLU A 207 -25.91 -22.44 -14.54
CA GLU A 207 -26.98 -22.85 -13.64
C GLU A 207 -26.42 -23.67 -12.47
N ILE A 208 -27.01 -23.54 -11.29
CA ILE A 208 -26.76 -24.44 -10.16
C ILE A 208 -27.90 -25.44 -10.13
N VAL A 209 -27.57 -26.73 -10.16
CA VAL A 209 -28.55 -27.82 -10.15
C VAL A 209 -28.64 -28.37 -8.73
N VAL A 210 -29.86 -28.43 -8.19
CA VAL A 210 -30.13 -29.01 -6.88
C VAL A 210 -30.85 -30.34 -7.05
N LEU A 211 -30.23 -31.41 -6.57
CA LEU A 211 -30.76 -32.78 -6.55
C LEU A 211 -31.37 -33.10 -5.20
N ASN A 212 -32.40 -33.94 -5.18
CA ASN A 212 -32.94 -34.54 -3.96
C ASN A 212 -32.19 -35.86 -3.66
N THR A 213 -31.69 -36.04 -2.44
CA THR A 213 -30.88 -37.21 -2.06
C THR A 213 -31.67 -38.51 -1.87
N SER A 214 -33.01 -38.43 -1.81
CA SER A 214 -33.87 -39.61 -1.67
C SER A 214 -34.14 -40.34 -2.99
N ASN A 215 -34.19 -39.62 -4.12
CA ASN A 215 -34.50 -40.19 -5.45
C ASN A 215 -33.46 -39.84 -6.54
N TRP A 216 -32.52 -38.94 -6.26
CA TRP A 216 -31.50 -38.44 -7.19
C TRP A 216 -32.06 -37.80 -8.47
N GLU A 217 -33.25 -37.20 -8.36
CA GLU A 217 -33.86 -36.36 -9.40
C GLU A 217 -33.57 -34.88 -9.16
N VAL A 218 -33.62 -34.07 -10.22
CA VAL A 218 -33.44 -32.62 -10.15
C VAL A 218 -34.67 -32.00 -9.47
N ALA A 219 -34.48 -31.47 -8.27
CA ALA A 219 -35.54 -30.81 -7.50
C ALA A 219 -35.87 -29.44 -8.10
N TYR A 220 -34.85 -28.66 -8.44
CA TYR A 220 -34.94 -27.38 -9.14
C TYR A 220 -33.55 -26.93 -9.62
N LYS A 221 -33.53 -25.82 -10.36
CA LYS A 221 -32.32 -25.12 -10.77
C LYS A 221 -32.36 -23.68 -10.29
N LEU A 222 -31.19 -23.12 -10.01
CA LEU A 222 -31.00 -21.72 -9.64
C LEU A 222 -30.13 -21.03 -10.68
N ARG A 223 -30.49 -19.80 -11.03
CA ARG A 223 -29.75 -18.94 -11.97
C ARG A 223 -29.98 -17.49 -11.60
N ASP A 224 -28.93 -16.69 -11.72
CA ASP A 224 -29.00 -15.23 -11.64
C ASP A 224 -29.01 -14.67 -13.07
N GLU A 225 -29.86 -13.68 -13.34
CA GLU A 225 -29.92 -13.00 -14.65
C GLU A 225 -28.80 -11.97 -14.82
N ARG A 226 -28.19 -11.52 -13.71
CA ARG A 226 -27.09 -10.54 -13.71
C ARG A 226 -25.76 -11.17 -14.11
N VAL A 227 -25.61 -12.49 -13.89
CA VAL A 227 -24.39 -13.24 -14.15
C VAL A 227 -24.39 -13.77 -15.58
N SER A 228 -23.33 -13.46 -16.30
CA SER A 228 -23.13 -13.86 -17.71
C SER A 228 -22.19 -15.05 -17.90
N SER A 229 -21.56 -15.50 -16.81
CA SER A 229 -20.39 -16.39 -16.80
C SER A 229 -20.65 -17.69 -16.03
N ASN A 230 -19.90 -18.74 -16.37
CA ASN A 230 -20.06 -20.05 -15.74
C ASN A 230 -19.72 -20.01 -14.23
N TYR A 231 -20.50 -20.73 -13.42
CA TYR A 231 -20.24 -20.94 -11.99
C TYR A 231 -19.12 -21.96 -11.77
N SER A 232 -18.06 -21.56 -11.08
CA SER A 232 -16.89 -22.39 -10.74
C SER A 232 -17.11 -23.24 -9.49
N CYS A 233 -17.85 -22.73 -8.51
CA CYS A 233 -18.05 -23.33 -7.19
C CYS A 233 -19.39 -22.90 -6.56
N CYS A 234 -19.92 -23.72 -5.65
CA CYS A 234 -21.10 -23.43 -4.83
C CYS A 234 -21.02 -24.08 -3.44
N VAL A 235 -21.63 -23.46 -2.43
CA VAL A 235 -21.65 -23.92 -1.03
C VAL A 235 -22.90 -23.45 -0.27
N PHE A 236 -23.59 -24.37 0.42
CA PHE A 236 -24.73 -24.05 1.29
C PHE A 236 -24.28 -23.32 2.56
N SER A 237 -25.13 -22.42 3.06
CA SER A 237 -24.94 -21.80 4.37
C SER A 237 -25.12 -22.82 5.51
N PRO A 238 -24.50 -22.62 6.69
CA PRO A 238 -24.59 -23.57 7.82
C PRO A 238 -26.03 -23.78 8.30
N ASN A 239 -26.90 -22.78 8.11
CA ASN A 239 -28.32 -22.88 8.44
C ASN A 239 -29.19 -23.55 7.37
N GLY A 240 -28.67 -23.80 6.16
CA GLY A 240 -29.38 -24.41 5.02
C GLY A 240 -30.31 -23.47 4.24
N GLU A 241 -30.42 -22.20 4.63
CA GLU A 241 -31.38 -21.24 4.07
C GLU A 241 -30.86 -20.51 2.82
N ARG A 242 -29.53 -20.42 2.67
CA ARG A 242 -28.86 -19.70 1.59
C ARG A 242 -27.86 -20.61 0.87
N LEU A 243 -27.61 -20.30 -0.40
CA LEU A 243 -26.64 -20.98 -1.25
C LEU A 243 -25.77 -19.93 -1.94
N ALA A 244 -24.47 -19.94 -1.68
CA ALA A 244 -23.50 -19.09 -2.38
C ALA A 244 -22.94 -19.82 -3.60
N ALA A 245 -22.62 -19.06 -4.66
CA ALA A 245 -21.86 -19.54 -5.80
C ALA A 245 -20.99 -18.45 -6.41
N GLY A 246 -19.82 -18.85 -6.90
CA GLY A 246 -18.85 -17.96 -7.55
C GLY A 246 -18.61 -18.35 -9.00
N THR A 247 -18.16 -17.39 -9.82
CA THR A 247 -17.97 -17.57 -11.26
C THR A 247 -16.50 -17.52 -11.67
N THR A 248 -16.23 -17.94 -12.91
CA THR A 248 -14.91 -17.79 -13.56
C THR A 248 -14.48 -16.33 -13.75
N ASN A 249 -15.38 -15.36 -13.57
CA ASN A 249 -15.12 -13.93 -13.79
C ASN A 249 -15.16 -13.09 -12.49
N GLY A 250 -15.19 -13.72 -11.31
CA GLY A 250 -15.16 -13.02 -10.01
C GLY A 250 -16.51 -12.51 -9.49
N GLU A 251 -17.58 -12.77 -10.24
CA GLU A 251 -18.96 -12.51 -9.83
C GLU A 251 -19.39 -13.53 -8.76
N LEU A 252 -20.21 -13.08 -7.80
CA LEU A 252 -20.74 -13.89 -6.71
C LEU A 252 -22.26 -13.76 -6.70
N SER A 253 -22.96 -14.89 -6.64
CA SER A 253 -24.41 -14.96 -6.49
C SER A 253 -24.76 -15.64 -5.17
N ILE A 254 -25.70 -15.07 -4.43
CA ILE A 254 -26.28 -15.69 -3.24
C ILE A 254 -27.77 -15.90 -3.49
N PHE A 255 -28.23 -17.13 -3.29
CA PHE A 255 -29.61 -17.53 -3.51
C PHE A 255 -30.30 -17.82 -2.18
N ASP A 256 -31.53 -17.33 -2.03
CA ASP A 256 -32.47 -17.83 -1.02
C ASP A 256 -33.02 -19.18 -1.52
N VAL A 257 -32.79 -20.24 -0.72
CA VAL A 257 -33.13 -21.62 -1.07
C VAL A 257 -34.65 -21.86 -1.05
N LEU A 258 -35.37 -21.17 -0.16
CA LEU A 258 -36.82 -21.28 -0.01
C LEU A 258 -37.56 -20.48 -1.08
N GLN A 259 -37.15 -19.24 -1.32
CA GLN A 259 -37.73 -18.35 -2.33
C GLN A 259 -37.26 -18.65 -3.76
N ARG A 260 -36.15 -19.39 -3.91
CA ARG A 260 -35.49 -19.74 -5.18
C ARG A 260 -35.13 -18.51 -6.03
N LYS A 261 -34.70 -17.44 -5.38
CA LYS A 261 -34.34 -16.16 -6.00
C LYS A 261 -32.90 -15.80 -5.65
N ALA A 262 -32.21 -15.20 -6.60
CA ALA A 262 -30.96 -14.51 -6.32
C ALA A 262 -31.24 -13.26 -5.47
N LEU A 263 -30.51 -13.12 -4.37
CA LEU A 263 -30.47 -11.90 -3.57
C LEU A 263 -29.54 -10.88 -4.24
N PRO A 264 -29.76 -9.58 -4.06
CA PRO A 264 -28.82 -8.58 -4.53
C PRO A 264 -27.47 -8.75 -3.80
N VAL A 265 -26.41 -8.68 -4.60
CA VAL A 265 -25.00 -8.78 -4.22
C VAL A 265 -24.27 -7.70 -5.01
N GLU A 266 -23.34 -7.00 -4.38
CA GLU A 266 -22.49 -5.97 -5.00
C GLU A 266 -21.64 -6.54 -6.15
N THR A 267 -21.52 -5.78 -7.24
CA THR A 267 -20.72 -6.18 -8.42
C THR A 267 -19.23 -6.31 -8.09
N PRO A 268 -18.49 -7.23 -8.73
CA PRO A 268 -17.06 -7.37 -8.50
C PRO A 268 -16.28 -6.09 -8.83
N PRO A 269 -15.21 -5.75 -8.07
CA PRO A 269 -14.15 -4.85 -8.52
C PRO A 269 -13.51 -5.37 -9.82
N SER A 270 -12.95 -4.47 -10.64
CA SER A 270 -12.28 -4.80 -11.91
C SER A 270 -11.17 -5.86 -11.81
N ASP A 271 -10.61 -6.00 -10.61
CA ASP A 271 -9.36 -6.70 -10.38
C ASP A 271 -9.60 -8.15 -9.94
N CYS A 272 -10.83 -8.50 -9.51
CA CYS A 272 -11.19 -9.84 -9.10
C CYS A 272 -11.20 -10.82 -10.28
N LYS A 273 -10.66 -12.03 -10.08
CA LYS A 273 -10.61 -13.12 -11.09
C LYS A 273 -11.50 -14.30 -10.68
N ALA A 274 -11.34 -15.43 -11.36
CA ALA A 274 -12.10 -16.65 -11.11
C ALA A 274 -12.11 -17.00 -9.61
N ILE A 275 -13.31 -17.21 -9.05
CA ILE A 275 -13.47 -17.62 -7.66
C ILE A 275 -13.03 -19.09 -7.53
N THR A 276 -12.09 -19.35 -6.64
CA THR A 276 -11.48 -20.67 -6.38
C THR A 276 -12.22 -21.41 -5.27
N SER A 277 -12.48 -20.73 -4.15
CA SER A 277 -13.09 -21.31 -2.96
C SER A 277 -14.05 -20.33 -2.27
N LEU A 278 -15.02 -20.89 -1.56
CA LEU A 278 -16.06 -20.21 -0.80
C LEU A 278 -16.22 -20.89 0.56
N ALA A 279 -16.37 -20.10 1.64
CA ALA A 279 -16.66 -20.61 2.98
C ALA A 279 -17.60 -19.65 3.71
N TRP A 280 -18.69 -20.16 4.26
CA TRP A 280 -19.56 -19.40 5.17
C TRP A 280 -19.00 -19.43 6.59
N ASN A 281 -19.21 -18.37 7.37
CA ASN A 281 -18.90 -18.36 8.79
C ASN A 281 -19.88 -19.29 9.55
N PRO A 282 -19.41 -20.32 10.30
CA PRO A 282 -20.27 -21.23 11.06
C PRO A 282 -21.11 -20.55 12.14
N ALA A 283 -20.60 -19.48 12.76
CA ALA A 283 -21.30 -18.73 13.80
C ALA A 283 -22.22 -17.66 13.22
N ASN A 284 -21.82 -17.03 12.11
CA ASN A 284 -22.61 -16.01 11.42
C ASN A 284 -23.00 -16.47 10.00
N ALA A 285 -24.21 -17.03 9.86
CA ALA A 285 -24.74 -17.49 8.56
C ALA A 285 -24.99 -16.36 7.53
N GLU A 286 -24.72 -15.09 7.89
CA GLU A 286 -24.82 -13.92 7.02
C GLU A 286 -23.46 -13.40 6.54
N GLU A 287 -22.36 -14.05 6.92
CA GLU A 287 -21.00 -13.76 6.47
C GLU A 287 -20.44 -14.90 5.61
N LEU A 288 -19.92 -14.55 4.42
CA LEU A 288 -19.29 -15.46 3.48
C LEU A 288 -17.91 -14.95 3.09
N ALA A 289 -16.86 -15.73 3.35
CA ALA A 289 -15.54 -15.51 2.76
C ALA A 289 -15.43 -16.17 1.37
N PHE A 290 -14.63 -15.56 0.49
CA PHE A 290 -14.29 -16.09 -0.83
C PHE A 290 -12.82 -15.81 -1.15
N CYS A 291 -12.21 -16.69 -1.95
CA CYS A 291 -10.88 -16.47 -2.53
C CYS A 291 -10.94 -16.47 -4.07
N ASP A 292 -10.01 -15.77 -4.71
CA ASP A 292 -9.83 -15.79 -6.16
C ASP A 292 -8.50 -16.42 -6.61
N ALA A 293 -8.41 -16.67 -7.93
CA ALA A 293 -7.25 -17.29 -8.58
C ALA A 293 -5.98 -16.39 -8.63
N THR A 294 -6.08 -15.12 -8.21
CA THR A 294 -4.89 -14.27 -7.95
C THR A 294 -4.46 -14.31 -6.49
N GLY A 295 -5.08 -15.19 -5.71
CA GLY A 295 -4.82 -15.35 -4.28
C GLY A 295 -5.38 -14.22 -3.44
N GLN A 296 -6.39 -13.48 -3.91
CA GLN A 296 -7.06 -12.45 -3.10
C GLN A 296 -8.19 -13.06 -2.27
N LEU A 297 -8.23 -12.71 -0.98
CA LEU A 297 -9.30 -13.00 -0.02
C LEU A 297 -10.27 -11.82 0.05
N GLY A 298 -11.56 -12.10 0.20
CA GLY A 298 -12.57 -11.09 0.58
C GLY A 298 -13.75 -11.71 1.30
N THR A 299 -14.61 -10.88 1.87
CA THR A 299 -15.85 -11.29 2.54
C THR A 299 -17.07 -10.55 1.99
N LEU A 300 -18.23 -11.20 2.08
CA LEU A 300 -19.55 -10.62 1.89
C LEU A 300 -20.28 -10.66 3.23
N PHE A 301 -20.96 -9.57 3.56
CA PHE A 301 -21.79 -9.46 4.76
C PHE A 301 -23.16 -8.87 4.38
N LEU A 302 -24.21 -9.28 5.09
CA LEU A 302 -25.55 -8.74 4.88
C LEU A 302 -25.69 -7.36 5.49
N THR A 303 -26.18 -6.40 4.72
CA THR A 303 -26.64 -5.10 5.22
C THR A 303 -28.17 -5.03 5.17
N GLU A 304 -28.78 -4.82 6.33
CA GLU A 304 -30.14 -4.31 6.42
C GLU A 304 -30.13 -2.82 6.08
N ALA A 305 -31.16 -2.36 5.37
CA ALA A 305 -31.27 -0.96 4.98
C ALA A 305 -32.10 -0.25 6.03
N GLU A 306 -31.47 0.59 6.85
CA GLU A 306 -32.17 1.45 7.79
C GLU A 306 -33.05 2.45 7.02
N LEU A 307 -34.32 2.50 7.39
CA LEU A 307 -35.29 3.45 6.86
C LEU A 307 -35.13 4.78 7.60
N GLU A 308 -34.12 5.57 7.23
CA GLU A 308 -33.98 6.95 7.68
C GLU A 308 -35.15 7.81 7.15
N ASN A 309 -36.21 7.91 7.95
CA ASN A 309 -37.14 9.03 7.86
C ASN A 309 -36.43 10.27 8.39
N GLY A 310 -35.96 11.13 7.49
CA GLY A 310 -35.37 12.41 7.87
C GLY A 310 -36.35 13.27 8.67
N MET A 311 -35.96 13.63 9.87
CA MET A 311 -36.48 14.79 10.59
C MET A 311 -35.28 15.56 11.15
N GLU A 312 -35.09 16.76 10.62
CA GLU A 312 -34.15 17.74 11.15
C GLU A 312 -34.54 18.08 12.58
N VAL A 313 -33.60 17.99 13.52
CA VAL A 313 -33.73 18.60 14.85
C VAL A 313 -32.47 19.42 15.07
N GLU A 314 -32.66 20.74 15.11
CA GLU A 314 -31.60 21.70 15.43
C GLU A 314 -31.08 21.49 16.86
N ASP A 315 -29.82 21.87 17.09
CA ASP A 315 -29.17 21.80 18.40
C ASP A 315 -29.96 22.52 19.49
N GLN A 316 -30.19 21.83 20.61
CA GLN A 316 -30.34 22.49 21.90
C GLN A 316 -29.71 21.65 23.01
N ALA A 317 -28.64 22.20 23.59
CA ALA A 317 -27.78 21.52 24.56
C ALA A 317 -28.31 21.61 26.01
N ASP A 318 -27.51 21.03 26.91
CA ASP A 318 -27.47 21.27 28.37
C ASP A 318 -28.54 20.61 29.25
N LEU A 319 -28.30 19.33 29.59
CA LEU A 319 -28.28 18.74 30.95
C LEU A 319 -27.94 17.24 30.81
N LEU A 320 -26.94 16.62 31.46
CA LEU A 320 -26.34 16.83 32.78
C LEU A 320 -24.85 16.43 32.76
N GLY A 321 -23.99 17.23 33.39
CA GLY A 321 -22.74 16.73 33.97
C GLY A 321 -22.92 16.57 35.48
N LEU A 322 -22.45 15.46 36.05
CA LEU A 322 -22.36 15.22 37.49
C LEU A 322 -21.16 14.30 37.78
N ASP A 323 -20.01 14.91 38.03
CA ASP A 323 -19.11 14.42 39.06
C ASP A 323 -19.47 15.13 40.37
N ASP A 324 -19.49 14.39 41.46
CA ASP A 324 -18.98 14.82 42.77
C ASP A 324 -19.09 13.64 43.76
N TYR A 325 -17.94 13.10 44.17
CA TYR A 325 -17.80 12.17 45.29
C TYR A 325 -16.63 12.63 46.16
N GLU A 326 -16.93 13.19 47.33
CA GLU A 326 -16.00 13.21 48.46
C GLU A 326 -16.53 12.35 49.61
N PHE A 327 -15.66 11.43 50.04
CA PHE A 327 -15.51 10.81 51.35
C PHE A 327 -16.60 10.99 52.43
N GLU A 328 -16.99 9.88 53.07
CA GLU A 328 -16.57 9.66 54.47
C GLU A 328 -16.55 8.18 54.94
N GLN A 329 -15.53 7.91 55.75
CA GLN A 329 -15.25 6.86 56.76
C GLN A 329 -16.08 5.57 56.90
N ARG A 330 -15.34 4.47 57.16
CA ARG A 330 -15.81 3.28 57.90
C ARG A 330 -15.66 3.52 59.41
N ASP A 331 -16.62 3.06 60.21
CA ASP A 331 -16.41 2.46 61.54
C ASP A 331 -17.71 1.79 62.06
N GLY A 332 -17.55 0.66 62.78
CA GLY A 332 -18.38 0.27 63.94
C GLY A 332 -19.81 -0.34 63.79
N ASP A 333 -19.86 -1.68 63.70
CA ASP A 333 -20.63 -2.64 64.53
C ASP A 333 -22.18 -2.62 64.80
N ASP A 334 -22.65 -3.85 65.08
CA ASP A 334 -23.83 -4.34 65.83
C ASP A 334 -25.25 -4.51 65.21
N ASP A 335 -25.57 -5.80 64.98
CA ASP A 335 -26.72 -6.56 65.49
C ASP A 335 -28.18 -6.07 65.34
N ASN A 336 -29.01 -6.84 64.59
CA ASN A 336 -29.84 -7.90 65.19
C ASN A 336 -30.67 -8.74 64.19
N ASP A 337 -31.08 -9.92 64.65
CA ASP A 337 -31.99 -10.89 64.01
C ASP A 337 -33.44 -10.38 63.82
N VAL A 338 -34.22 -11.05 62.95
CA VAL A 338 -35.36 -11.95 63.31
C VAL A 338 -36.21 -12.28 62.06
N ALA A 339 -36.84 -13.47 62.08
CA ALA A 339 -37.45 -14.16 60.95
C ALA A 339 -38.92 -13.77 60.60
N ALA A 340 -39.34 -14.25 59.42
CA ALA A 340 -40.70 -14.65 59.01
C ALA A 340 -41.82 -13.57 58.97
N ASP A 341 -42.50 -13.44 57.81
CA ASP A 341 -43.65 -14.31 57.52
C ASP A 341 -44.10 -14.23 56.04
N ASN A 342 -45.07 -15.07 55.66
CA ASN A 342 -45.68 -15.14 54.32
C ASN A 342 -46.87 -14.16 54.18
N ASP A 343 -47.13 -13.61 52.97
CA ASP A 343 -48.48 -13.63 52.35
C ASP A 343 -48.44 -13.25 50.85
N ASP A 344 -49.50 -13.62 50.12
CA ASP A 344 -49.67 -13.44 48.67
C ASP A 344 -50.03 -12.00 48.24
N GLY A 345 -49.69 -11.61 47.00
CA GLY A 345 -50.08 -10.29 46.46
C GLY A 345 -49.74 -10.04 44.99
N ASP A 346 -50.67 -10.37 44.09
CA ASP A 346 -50.56 -10.18 42.63
C ASP A 346 -50.50 -8.68 42.24
N GLY A 347 -49.33 -8.22 41.76
CA GLY A 347 -48.99 -6.80 41.61
C GLY A 347 -48.76 -6.36 40.15
N VAL A 348 -49.83 -6.20 39.37
CA VAL A 348 -49.75 -5.71 37.98
C VAL A 348 -49.41 -4.22 37.93
N SER A 349 -48.20 -3.88 37.47
CA SER A 349 -47.74 -2.48 37.37
C SER A 349 -48.60 -1.59 36.45
N LEU A 350 -49.02 -0.45 37.00
CA LEU A 350 -50.01 0.50 36.44
C LEU A 350 -49.63 1.10 35.07
N GLU A 351 -48.36 1.00 34.65
CA GLU A 351 -47.86 1.50 33.37
C GLU A 351 -48.36 0.72 32.15
N GLN A 352 -48.55 -0.60 32.28
CA GLN A 352 -48.93 -1.45 31.14
C GLN A 352 -50.41 -1.28 30.72
N LEU A 353 -51.30 -0.89 31.64
CA LEU A 353 -52.66 -0.48 31.27
C LEU A 353 -52.71 0.96 30.71
N LYS A 354 -51.87 1.88 31.18
CA LYS A 354 -51.87 3.27 30.67
C LYS A 354 -51.44 3.37 29.20
N ARG A 355 -50.43 2.60 28.75
CA ARG A 355 -50.05 2.57 27.33
C ARG A 355 -51.11 1.94 26.41
N LYS A 356 -51.93 1.01 26.92
CA LYS A 356 -52.90 0.25 26.10
C LYS A 356 -54.26 0.95 25.91
N VAL A 357 -54.54 2.01 26.68
CA VAL A 357 -55.77 2.82 26.58
C VAL A 357 -55.58 4.09 25.75
N MET A 358 -54.35 4.62 25.67
CA MET A 358 -54.05 5.86 24.93
C MET A 358 -53.96 5.71 23.41
N SER A 359 -53.91 4.49 22.86
CA SER A 359 -53.68 4.27 21.42
C SER A 359 -54.95 4.09 20.57
N ASN A 360 -56.16 4.17 21.16
CA ASN A 360 -57.36 3.63 20.49
C ASN A 360 -58.66 4.46 20.65
N ALA A 361 -58.58 5.77 20.92
CA ALA A 361 -59.75 6.65 20.94
C ALA A 361 -59.43 8.15 20.74
N ALA A 362 -59.33 8.61 19.48
CA ALA A 362 -59.59 10.00 19.08
C ALA A 362 -59.71 10.13 17.54
N TYR A 363 -60.93 10.19 17.02
CA TYR A 363 -61.23 10.62 15.65
C TYR A 363 -62.56 11.39 15.63
N SER A 364 -62.67 12.41 14.76
CA SER A 364 -63.83 13.31 14.58
C SER A 364 -64.10 14.27 15.77
N GLU A 365 -64.63 15.49 15.62
CA GLU A 365 -65.27 16.23 14.51
C GLU A 365 -65.22 17.75 14.95
N ARG A 366 -65.10 18.83 14.14
CA ARG A 366 -66.00 19.38 13.09
C ARG A 366 -65.47 20.72 12.51
N GLU A 367 -65.89 21.03 11.26
CA GLU A 367 -66.35 22.33 10.68
C GLU A 367 -65.53 23.64 10.88
N ALA A 368 -65.36 24.55 9.91
CA ALA A 368 -65.69 24.59 8.47
C ALA A 368 -65.01 25.83 7.80
N LEU A 369 -64.84 25.79 6.46
CA LEU A 369 -65.08 26.87 5.46
C LEU A 369 -64.19 26.72 4.18
N ASP A 370 -64.86 26.36 3.08
CA ASP A 370 -64.74 26.77 1.66
C ASP A 370 -63.37 27.26 1.12
N ASP A 371 -62.86 26.78 -0.02
CA ASP A 371 -63.50 27.02 -1.34
C ASP A 371 -63.18 25.96 -2.42
N GLU A 372 -63.99 25.91 -3.49
CA GLU A 372 -63.94 24.90 -4.56
C GLU A 372 -62.86 25.17 -5.65
N ASN A 373 -62.38 24.12 -6.37
CA ASN A 373 -62.91 23.76 -7.72
C ASN A 373 -62.06 22.71 -8.51
N SER A 374 -62.78 21.83 -9.22
CA SER A 374 -62.41 21.13 -10.48
C SER A 374 -61.37 19.98 -10.52
N LYS A 375 -61.94 18.75 -10.50
CA LYS A 375 -61.84 17.69 -11.54
C LYS A 375 -60.47 17.13 -11.97
N GLN A 376 -60.24 15.90 -11.52
CA GLN A 376 -59.95 14.67 -12.30
C GLN A 376 -59.29 14.75 -13.70
N SER A 377 -58.28 13.89 -13.86
CA SER A 377 -57.81 13.25 -15.11
C SER A 377 -56.88 14.05 -16.02
N LEU A 378 -55.58 13.79 -15.88
CA LEU A 378 -54.68 13.41 -16.99
C LEU A 378 -53.38 12.84 -16.39
N GLY A 379 -52.91 11.70 -16.92
CA GLY A 379 -51.68 11.09 -16.42
C GLY A 379 -50.45 11.89 -16.86
N ASN A 380 -49.45 11.98 -15.98
CA ASN A 380 -48.14 12.49 -16.35
C ASN A 380 -47.05 11.57 -15.81
N SER A 381 -46.20 11.10 -16.72
CA SER A 381 -45.05 10.27 -16.42
C SER A 381 -43.99 11.06 -15.66
N SER A 382 -43.76 10.73 -14.39
CA SER A 382 -42.49 11.03 -13.72
C SER A 382 -41.57 9.82 -13.86
N SER A 383 -40.58 9.92 -14.73
CA SER A 383 -39.48 8.96 -14.82
C SER A 383 -38.80 8.83 -13.47
N ILE A 384 -38.90 7.65 -12.83
CA ILE A 384 -38.05 7.31 -11.69
C ILE A 384 -36.64 7.20 -12.25
N ALA A 385 -35.81 8.21 -11.95
CA ALA A 385 -34.38 8.15 -12.25
C ALA A 385 -33.76 6.99 -11.46
N PRO A 386 -32.77 6.27 -12.02
CA PRO A 386 -32.08 5.22 -11.28
C PRO A 386 -31.44 5.81 -10.01
N PRO A 387 -31.39 5.06 -8.89
CA PRO A 387 -30.71 5.52 -7.68
C PRO A 387 -29.26 5.84 -8.01
N ALA A 388 -28.80 7.03 -7.61
CA ALA A 388 -27.42 7.44 -7.85
C ALA A 388 -26.46 6.47 -7.13
N PRO A 389 -25.36 6.05 -7.77
CA PRO A 389 -24.43 5.11 -7.15
C PRO A 389 -23.82 5.70 -5.89
N GLN A 390 -23.93 4.99 -4.76
CA GLN A 390 -23.25 5.36 -3.53
C GLN A 390 -21.73 5.27 -3.75
N LEU A 391 -21.06 6.41 -3.62
CA LEU A 391 -19.63 6.54 -3.89
C LEU A 391 -18.85 6.01 -2.70
N LYS A 392 -18.24 4.81 -2.83
CA LYS A 392 -17.32 4.26 -1.80
C LYS A 392 -16.16 5.24 -1.58
N LEU A 393 -16.13 5.89 -0.42
CA LEU A 393 -15.11 6.88 -0.07
C LEU A 393 -13.85 6.18 0.44
N PHE A 394 -12.69 6.81 0.21
CA PHE A 394 -11.39 6.33 0.67
C PHE A 394 -11.33 6.41 2.21
N LYS A 395 -10.81 5.39 2.89
CA LYS A 395 -10.76 5.38 4.38
C LYS A 395 -9.91 6.55 4.88
N LYS A 396 -10.46 7.41 5.75
CA LYS A 396 -9.73 8.51 6.39
C LYS A 396 -8.52 7.97 7.17
N GLN A 397 -7.36 8.58 6.96
CA GLN A 397 -6.12 8.18 7.61
C GLN A 397 -6.08 8.68 9.07
N PRO A 398 -5.69 7.85 10.06
CA PRO A 398 -5.52 8.31 11.45
C PRO A 398 -4.22 9.11 11.64
N ALA A 399 -4.12 9.80 12.78
CA ALA A 399 -2.87 10.43 13.23
C ALA A 399 -1.77 9.38 13.44
N PHE A 400 -0.52 9.72 13.10
CA PHE A 400 0.65 8.88 13.36
C PHE A 400 1.91 9.69 13.65
N GLN A 401 2.83 9.10 14.43
CA GLN A 401 4.14 9.66 14.70
C GLN A 401 5.11 9.29 13.55
N PRO A 402 5.80 10.27 12.91
CA PRO A 402 6.75 9.96 11.85
C PRO A 402 7.91 9.07 12.33
N SER A 403 8.28 8.09 11.49
CA SER A 403 9.32 7.09 11.78
C SER A 403 9.09 6.29 13.07
N ALA A 404 7.83 6.03 13.40
CA ALA A 404 7.38 5.08 14.41
C ALA A 404 6.81 3.80 13.76
N THR A 405 6.69 2.71 14.54
CA THR A 405 6.01 1.47 14.11
C THR A 405 4.59 1.38 14.73
N PRO A 406 3.75 0.40 14.36
CA PRO A 406 2.38 0.28 14.90
C PRO A 406 2.30 0.09 16.43
N ASN A 407 1.12 0.40 16.98
CA ASN A 407 0.83 0.31 18.43
C ASN A 407 0.69 -1.13 18.93
N ASP A 408 0.33 -2.07 18.05
CA ASP A 408 0.01 -3.47 18.39
C ASP A 408 1.25 -4.36 18.65
N LEU A 409 2.45 -3.77 18.59
CA LEU A 409 3.73 -4.48 18.72
C LEU A 409 4.30 -4.37 20.15
N GLU A 410 4.52 -5.52 20.80
CA GLU A 410 5.11 -5.63 22.14
C GLU A 410 6.48 -4.95 22.29
N HIS A 411 7.28 -4.92 21.22
CA HIS A 411 8.58 -4.24 21.20
C HIS A 411 8.72 -3.43 19.92
N ARG A 412 8.64 -2.10 20.05
CA ARG A 412 8.36 -1.18 18.94
C ARG A 412 9.22 0.08 18.96
N TYR A 413 9.33 0.76 17.83
CA TYR A 413 9.92 2.10 17.78
C TYR A 413 8.85 3.17 18.05
N LEU A 414 9.07 4.02 19.07
CA LEU A 414 8.32 5.26 19.26
C LEU A 414 8.78 6.34 18.28
N VAL A 415 10.10 6.40 18.01
CA VAL A 415 10.70 7.22 16.95
C VAL A 415 12.10 6.70 16.62
N TRP A 416 12.47 6.71 15.34
CA TRP A 416 13.85 6.55 14.87
C TRP A 416 14.16 7.70 13.91
N ASN A 417 15.16 8.53 14.21
CA ASN A 417 15.56 9.66 13.36
C ASN A 417 17.09 9.81 13.27
N ASP A 418 17.59 10.99 12.86
CA ASP A 418 19.04 11.29 12.75
C ASP A 418 19.74 11.48 14.10
N VAL A 419 18.98 11.66 15.20
CA VAL A 419 19.53 11.85 16.55
C VAL A 419 19.69 10.51 17.27
N GLY A 420 18.69 9.63 17.15
CA GLY A 420 18.68 8.37 17.87
C GLY A 420 17.47 7.49 17.58
N ILE A 421 17.25 6.55 18.49
CA ILE A 421 16.20 5.54 18.49
C ILE A 421 15.54 5.58 19.87
N VAL A 422 14.21 5.64 19.90
CA VAL A 422 13.41 5.40 21.10
C VAL A 422 12.59 4.13 20.88
N THR A 423 12.84 3.10 21.69
CA THR A 423 12.07 1.86 21.70
C THR A 423 11.19 1.81 22.94
N ALA A 424 9.97 1.29 22.78
CA ALA A 424 9.10 0.94 23.89
C ALA A 424 8.90 -0.58 23.91
N HIS A 425 9.01 -1.17 25.09
CA HIS A 425 8.61 -2.53 25.37
C HIS A 425 7.36 -2.51 26.27
N THR A 426 6.33 -3.25 25.90
CA THR A 426 5.11 -3.41 26.71
C THR A 426 5.00 -4.88 27.08
N GLU A 427 5.00 -5.20 28.37
CA GLU A 427 4.74 -6.57 28.84
C GLU A 427 3.23 -6.83 28.92
N PRO A 428 2.78 -8.10 28.81
CA PRO A 428 1.37 -8.47 28.96
C PRO A 428 0.73 -8.08 30.30
N ASN A 429 1.53 -7.75 31.31
CA ASN A 429 1.09 -7.35 32.64
C ASN A 429 0.71 -5.85 32.75
N GLY A 430 0.93 -5.05 31.70
CA GLY A 430 0.64 -3.61 31.66
C GLY A 430 1.80 -2.71 32.14
N ASP A 431 2.83 -3.29 32.75
CA ASP A 431 4.14 -2.65 32.92
C ASP A 431 4.87 -2.61 31.57
N GLY A 432 5.69 -1.57 31.35
CA GLY A 432 6.50 -1.45 30.14
C GLY A 432 7.68 -0.50 30.35
N ASP A 433 8.70 -0.61 29.52
CA ASP A 433 9.94 0.15 29.62
C ASP A 433 10.20 0.95 28.34
N ILE A 434 10.85 2.11 28.46
CA ILE A 434 11.27 2.93 27.32
C ILE A 434 12.79 3.09 27.32
N ASP A 435 13.42 2.62 26.26
CA ASP A 435 14.86 2.74 26.00
C ASP A 435 15.14 3.80 24.94
N VAL A 436 16.22 4.56 25.16
CA VAL A 436 16.66 5.64 24.27
C VAL A 436 18.13 5.45 23.93
N GLU A 437 18.41 5.11 22.67
CA GLU A 437 19.76 5.03 22.10
C GLU A 437 20.05 6.30 21.29
N PHE A 438 21.22 6.91 21.51
CA PHE A 438 21.71 8.03 20.71
C PHE A 438 22.75 7.52 19.70
N HIS A 439 22.63 7.89 18.42
CA HIS A 439 23.62 7.47 17.41
C HIS A 439 25.00 8.10 17.68
N ASP A 440 25.01 9.28 18.30
CA ASP A 440 26.21 9.94 18.82
C ASP A 440 26.22 9.89 20.35
N ALA A 441 27.03 8.99 20.90
CA ALA A 441 27.21 8.83 22.35
C ALA A 441 27.86 10.04 23.05
N SER A 442 28.34 11.05 22.32
CA SER A 442 28.82 12.31 22.89
C SER A 442 27.69 13.29 23.22
N LEU A 443 26.51 13.12 22.63
CA LEU A 443 25.34 13.98 22.86
C LEU A 443 24.67 13.67 24.20
N HIS A 444 24.38 12.40 24.46
CA HIS A 444 23.91 11.91 25.74
C HIS A 444 24.19 10.40 25.88
N HIS A 445 24.22 9.90 27.11
CA HIS A 445 24.24 8.45 27.36
C HIS A 445 22.86 7.85 27.09
N THR A 446 22.80 6.52 26.87
CA THR A 446 21.56 5.78 26.73
C THR A 446 20.66 5.97 27.95
N LEU A 447 19.39 6.34 27.75
CA LEU A 447 18.42 6.46 28.84
C LEU A 447 17.56 5.18 28.87
N HIS A 448 17.27 4.71 30.08
CA HIS A 448 16.30 3.65 30.34
C HIS A 448 15.28 4.21 31.33
N LEU A 449 14.02 4.27 30.92
CA LEU A 449 12.89 4.75 31.71
C LEU A 449 12.09 3.52 32.12
N SER A 450 12.42 2.99 33.31
CA SER A 450 11.79 1.79 33.86
C SER A 450 10.39 2.08 34.38
N ASN A 451 9.43 1.22 34.06
CA ASN A 451 8.01 1.33 34.39
C ASN A 451 7.34 2.62 33.85
N ASN A 452 6.73 2.48 32.67
CA ASN A 452 5.99 3.47 31.91
C ASN A 452 4.62 3.77 32.54
N TYR A 453 4.60 4.29 33.78
CA TYR A 453 3.39 4.54 34.58
C TYR A 453 2.29 5.37 33.89
N ASN A 454 2.61 6.18 32.86
CA ASN A 454 1.62 6.97 32.12
C ASN A 454 1.27 6.36 30.74
N GLN A 455 1.70 5.13 30.46
CA GLN A 455 1.49 4.37 29.21
C GLN A 455 1.77 5.22 27.96
N HIS A 456 2.96 5.82 27.92
CA HIS A 456 3.41 6.65 26.81
C HIS A 456 3.51 5.82 25.52
N ASN A 457 2.71 6.19 24.52
CA ASN A 457 2.68 5.57 23.18
C ASN A 457 3.08 6.55 22.05
N LEU A 458 3.30 7.83 22.37
CA LEU A 458 3.86 8.85 21.49
C LEU A 458 5.22 9.30 22.01
N GLY A 459 6.20 9.41 21.11
CA GLY A 459 7.55 9.88 21.46
C GLY A 459 8.18 10.70 20.35
N SER A 460 8.92 11.75 20.73
CA SER A 460 9.69 12.57 19.81
C SER A 460 11.04 12.93 20.41
N LEU A 461 12.11 12.63 19.67
CA LEU A 461 13.50 12.80 20.11
C LEU A 461 14.19 13.90 19.30
N SER A 462 14.81 14.84 20.00
CA SER A 462 15.64 15.89 19.41
C SER A 462 17.00 15.96 20.11
N ARG A 463 17.91 16.78 19.60
CA ARG A 463 19.21 17.06 20.24
C ARG A 463 19.09 17.81 21.57
N SER A 464 17.94 18.42 21.85
CA SER A 464 17.72 19.25 23.06
C SER A 464 16.86 18.54 24.11
N ALA A 465 15.91 17.72 23.66
CA ALA A 465 14.83 17.16 24.47
C ALA A 465 14.30 15.84 23.89
N LEU A 466 13.87 14.97 24.79
CA LEU A 466 12.94 13.88 24.53
C LEU A 466 11.57 14.28 25.07
N ALA A 467 10.53 14.22 24.23
CA ALA A 467 9.15 14.42 24.64
C ALA A 467 8.38 13.10 24.51
N LEU A 468 7.53 12.80 25.51
CA LEU A 468 6.70 11.61 25.62
C LEU A 468 5.26 12.02 25.98
N ALA A 469 4.29 11.35 25.38
CA ALA A 469 2.86 11.52 25.68
C ALA A 469 2.12 10.19 25.48
N SER A 470 0.87 10.13 25.92
CA SER A 470 -0.06 9.07 25.54
C SER A 470 -1.26 9.67 24.84
N THR A 471 -1.91 8.90 23.97
CA THR A 471 -3.23 9.24 23.42
C THR A 471 -4.35 9.07 24.46
N GLU A 472 -4.12 8.23 25.49
CA GLU A 472 -5.10 7.90 26.53
C GLU A 472 -4.94 8.72 27.81
N THR A 473 -3.74 9.28 28.06
CA THR A 473 -3.46 10.12 29.24
C THR A 473 -3.18 11.56 28.83
N ASN A 474 -3.85 12.50 29.49
CA ASN A 474 -3.76 13.94 29.21
C ASN A 474 -2.45 14.56 29.75
N LYS A 475 -1.32 13.86 29.69
CA LYS A 475 -0.06 14.25 30.33
C LYS A 475 1.11 14.21 29.37
N LEU A 476 1.67 15.40 29.12
CA LEU A 476 2.94 15.59 28.43
C LEU A 476 4.09 15.46 29.45
N VAL A 477 5.09 14.65 29.12
CA VAL A 477 6.34 14.50 29.88
C VAL A 477 7.52 14.86 28.97
N VAL A 478 8.45 15.66 29.46
CA VAL A 478 9.59 16.13 28.68
C VAL A 478 10.86 16.05 29.51
N ILE A 479 11.89 15.42 28.93
CA ILE A 479 13.23 15.30 29.48
C ILE A 479 14.18 16.14 28.62
N ALA A 480 14.64 17.26 29.16
CA ALA A 480 15.62 18.13 28.52
C ALA A 480 17.05 17.58 28.72
N LEU A 481 17.66 17.18 27.61
CA LEU A 481 18.96 16.51 27.58
C LEU A 481 20.10 17.45 28.00
N ALA A 482 20.05 18.69 27.50
CA ALA A 482 21.06 19.73 27.68
C ALA A 482 20.85 20.63 28.92
N ALA A 483 19.83 20.39 29.74
CA ALA A 483 19.52 21.24 30.89
C ALA A 483 20.45 21.00 32.10
N ALA A 484 20.78 22.06 32.82
CA ALA A 484 21.43 22.01 34.13
C ALA A 484 20.40 22.11 35.26
N GLY A 485 20.44 21.20 36.23
CA GLY A 485 19.46 21.14 37.34
C GLY A 485 18.33 20.16 37.07
N LYS A 486 17.07 20.60 37.23
CA LYS A 486 15.89 19.76 36.99
C LYS A 486 15.70 19.53 35.49
N LYS A 487 16.06 18.34 35.01
CA LYS A 487 15.99 17.98 33.57
C LYS A 487 14.60 17.60 33.08
N GLU A 488 13.76 17.06 33.96
CA GLU A 488 12.43 16.57 33.61
C GLU A 488 11.34 17.56 34.07
N TRP A 489 10.34 17.78 33.22
CA TRP A 489 9.09 18.43 33.60
C TRP A 489 7.90 17.72 32.95
N SER A 490 6.71 17.90 33.54
CA SER A 490 5.47 17.41 32.97
C SER A 490 4.35 18.42 33.19
N VAL A 491 3.33 18.35 32.33
CA VAL A 491 2.15 19.22 32.37
C VAL A 491 0.92 18.39 32.00
N ALA A 492 -0.18 18.61 32.72
CA ALA A 492 -1.48 18.08 32.34
C ALA A 492 -2.14 19.02 31.31
N LEU A 493 -2.71 18.44 30.27
CA LEU A 493 -3.64 19.10 29.36
C LEU A 493 -5.02 19.20 30.03
N PRO A 494 -5.91 20.09 29.57
CA PRO A 494 -7.30 20.13 30.04
C PRO A 494 -7.99 18.77 29.87
N ASP A 495 -8.97 18.45 30.74
CA ASP A 495 -9.57 17.11 30.80
C ASP A 495 -10.27 16.67 29.49
N CYS A 496 -10.71 17.63 28.67
CA CYS A 496 -11.31 17.41 27.36
C CYS A 496 -10.30 17.34 26.19
N GLU A 497 -8.98 17.30 26.46
CA GLU A 497 -7.92 17.30 25.43
C GLU A 497 -6.96 16.12 25.54
N SER A 498 -7.05 15.21 24.58
CA SER A 498 -6.04 14.16 24.35
C SER A 498 -4.99 14.60 23.32
N VAL A 499 -3.80 14.00 23.37
CA VAL A 499 -2.70 14.28 22.44
C VAL A 499 -2.83 13.37 21.20
N GLU A 500 -2.85 13.97 20.01
CA GLU A 500 -2.90 13.24 18.72
C GLU A 500 -1.52 13.13 18.07
N ALA A 501 -0.68 14.17 18.16
CA ALA A 501 0.66 14.18 17.58
C ALA A 501 1.63 15.04 18.38
N LEU A 502 2.90 14.62 18.43
CA LEU A 502 3.93 15.21 19.28
C LEU A 502 5.23 15.50 18.52
N VAL A 503 5.85 16.65 18.76
CA VAL A 503 7.19 16.95 18.24
C VAL A 503 8.06 17.70 19.25
N ALA A 504 9.31 17.28 19.36
CA ALA A 504 10.38 18.02 20.02
C ALA A 504 11.37 18.56 18.96
N THR A 505 11.77 19.83 19.07
CA THR A 505 12.81 20.44 18.24
C THR A 505 14.00 20.91 19.08
N GLY A 506 14.94 21.65 18.49
CA GLY A 506 16.04 22.27 19.21
C GLY A 506 15.62 23.39 20.19
N GLN A 507 14.43 23.99 20.01
CA GLN A 507 13.98 25.19 20.74
C GLN A 507 12.53 25.10 21.25
N LEU A 508 11.70 24.26 20.64
CA LEU A 508 10.26 24.21 20.83
C LEU A 508 9.76 22.77 21.00
N ILE A 509 8.59 22.64 21.61
CA ILE A 509 7.82 21.40 21.65
C ILE A 509 6.42 21.74 21.18
N GLY A 510 5.94 21.01 20.16
CA GLY A 510 4.61 21.15 19.60
C GLY A 510 3.76 19.95 19.97
N VAL A 511 2.55 20.21 20.45
CA VAL A 511 1.56 19.19 20.81
C VAL A 511 0.27 19.50 20.07
N ALA A 512 -0.15 18.61 19.18
CA ALA A 512 -1.44 18.71 18.51
C ALA A 512 -2.47 17.87 19.26
N THR A 513 -3.67 18.42 19.48
CA THR A 513 -4.70 17.84 20.35
C THR A 513 -6.01 17.59 19.60
N SER A 514 -6.83 16.69 20.15
CA SER A 514 -8.14 16.31 19.61
C SER A 514 -9.18 17.44 19.62
N SER A 515 -8.99 18.48 20.43
CA SER A 515 -9.75 19.75 20.33
C SER A 515 -9.25 20.67 19.20
N HIS A 516 -8.50 20.14 18.23
CA HIS A 516 -7.87 20.86 17.12
C HIS A 516 -7.01 22.06 17.57
N PHE A 517 -6.26 21.93 18.67
CA PHE A 517 -5.26 22.93 19.07
C PHE A 517 -3.84 22.42 18.85
N LEU A 518 -2.99 23.24 18.25
CA LEU A 518 -1.54 23.11 18.34
C LEU A 518 -1.05 23.98 19.51
N ARG A 519 -0.66 23.33 20.60
CA ARG A 519 -0.07 23.95 21.79
C ARG A 519 1.45 23.96 21.65
N LEU A 520 2.06 25.12 21.86
CA LEU A 520 3.51 25.26 21.86
C LEU A 520 4.06 25.38 23.28
N PHE A 521 5.25 24.84 23.48
CA PHE A 521 6.04 24.98 24.71
C PHE A 521 7.51 25.24 24.36
N SER A 522 8.25 25.88 25.26
CA SER A 522 9.72 25.87 25.22
C SER A 522 10.25 24.50 25.70
N VAL A 523 11.49 24.17 25.35
CA VAL A 523 12.17 22.95 25.85
C VAL A 523 12.19 22.87 27.40
N MET A 524 12.11 24.00 28.09
CA MET A 524 12.07 24.10 29.57
C MET A 524 10.65 24.13 30.16
N GLY A 525 9.59 23.94 29.36
CA GLY A 525 8.20 23.87 29.84
C GLY A 525 7.50 25.22 30.01
N THR A 526 8.06 26.30 29.45
CA THR A 526 7.32 27.57 29.34
C THR A 526 6.23 27.42 28.29
N GLN A 527 4.96 27.61 28.68
CA GLN A 527 3.86 27.63 27.71
C GLN A 527 4.02 28.78 26.73
N ARG A 528 3.71 28.52 25.46
CA ARG A 528 3.81 29.44 24.33
C ARG A 528 2.44 29.60 23.66
N GLU A 529 2.41 30.16 22.46
CA GLU A 529 1.20 30.39 21.69
C GLU A 529 0.41 29.08 21.48
N VAL A 530 -0.91 29.19 21.48
CA VAL A 530 -1.84 28.11 21.13
C VAL A 530 -2.59 28.56 19.89
N ILE A 531 -2.60 27.73 18.84
CA ILE A 531 -3.26 28.05 17.57
C ILE A 531 -4.24 26.94 17.18
N SER A 532 -5.35 27.31 16.53
CA SER A 532 -6.34 26.36 16.03
C SER A 532 -5.90 25.71 14.73
N ILE A 533 -6.20 24.42 14.60
CA ILE A 533 -5.95 23.57 13.43
C ILE A 533 -7.26 23.49 12.63
N PRO A 534 -7.26 23.62 11.29
CA PRO A 534 -8.52 23.64 10.53
C PRO A 534 -9.23 22.28 10.34
N GLY A 535 -8.70 21.18 10.89
CA GLY A 535 -9.27 19.84 10.78
C GLY A 535 -8.42 18.79 11.52
N ASP A 536 -8.83 17.52 11.45
CA ASP A 536 -8.18 16.40 12.14
C ASP A 536 -6.70 16.23 11.76
N VAL A 537 -5.86 15.96 12.75
CA VAL A 537 -4.41 15.86 12.58
C VAL A 537 -4.03 14.51 11.97
N VAL A 538 -3.02 14.51 11.10
CA VAL A 538 -2.46 13.30 10.48
C VAL A 538 -1.03 13.06 10.93
N ALA A 539 -0.19 14.10 10.92
CA ALA A 539 1.20 14.00 11.37
C ALA A 539 1.75 15.38 11.75
N LEU A 540 2.73 15.37 12.66
CA LEU A 540 3.44 16.57 13.11
C LEU A 540 4.95 16.33 13.03
N ALA A 541 5.67 17.27 12.42
CA ALA A 541 7.13 17.26 12.32
C ALA A 541 7.70 18.65 12.65
N GLY A 542 9.01 18.74 12.88
CA GLY A 542 9.64 19.98 13.30
C GLY A 542 11.16 20.00 13.08
N HIS A 543 11.69 21.20 12.83
CA HIS A 543 13.11 21.48 12.63
C HIS A 543 13.40 22.88 13.17
N GLU A 544 14.26 22.97 14.19
CA GLU A 544 14.60 24.22 14.88
C GLU A 544 13.34 25.01 15.29
N ASP A 545 13.12 26.18 14.68
CA ASP A 545 12.01 27.10 14.96
C ASP A 545 10.77 26.88 14.05
N SER A 546 10.84 25.93 13.11
CA SER A 546 9.76 25.59 12.18
C SER A 546 9.07 24.27 12.56
N LEU A 547 7.74 24.26 12.56
CA LEU A 547 6.88 23.08 12.71
C LEU A 547 6.04 22.89 11.45
N LEU A 548 5.80 21.63 11.08
CA LEU A 548 4.99 21.23 9.93
C LEU A 548 3.90 20.28 10.42
N LEU A 549 2.66 20.74 10.38
CA LEU A 549 1.48 19.97 10.78
C LEU A 549 0.67 19.62 9.53
N VAL A 550 0.39 18.33 9.30
CA VAL A 550 -0.51 17.86 8.23
C VAL A 550 -1.85 17.50 8.84
N TYR A 551 -2.93 17.93 8.18
CA TYR A 551 -4.31 17.74 8.62
C TYR A 551 -5.25 17.45 7.44
N HIS A 552 -6.42 16.89 7.72
CA HIS A 552 -7.49 16.71 6.73
C HIS A 552 -8.21 18.03 6.45
N ALA A 553 -8.13 18.54 5.23
CA ALA A 553 -8.78 19.79 4.82
C ALA A 553 -10.24 19.60 4.38
N ALA A 554 -10.63 18.36 4.05
CA ALA A 554 -11.99 17.99 3.68
C ALA A 554 -12.23 16.50 3.97
N GLY A 555 -13.49 16.05 3.87
CA GLY A 555 -13.82 14.63 3.83
C GLY A 555 -13.14 13.92 2.65
N THR A 556 -12.87 12.63 2.80
CA THR A 556 -12.21 11.83 1.78
C THR A 556 -13.07 11.69 0.52
N SER A 557 -12.44 11.69 -0.66
CA SER A 557 -13.13 11.31 -1.91
C SER A 557 -12.93 9.83 -2.21
N GLN A 558 -13.37 9.33 -3.37
CA GLN A 558 -13.13 7.94 -3.78
C GLN A 558 -11.64 7.57 -3.91
N THR A 559 -10.75 8.56 -4.11
CA THR A 559 -9.33 8.32 -4.46
C THR A 559 -8.34 9.21 -3.72
N GLN A 560 -8.77 10.15 -2.87
CA GLN A 560 -7.88 11.12 -2.22
C GLN A 560 -8.26 11.37 -0.75
N GLN A 561 -7.22 11.59 0.07
CA GLN A 561 -7.33 11.94 1.49
C GLN A 561 -7.65 13.42 1.76
N HIS A 562 -7.49 14.30 0.76
CA HIS A 562 -7.62 15.77 0.87
C HIS A 562 -6.81 16.38 2.02
N LEU A 563 -5.50 16.12 2.02
CA LEU A 563 -4.57 16.64 3.02
C LEU A 563 -4.08 18.06 2.68
N ALA A 564 -4.04 18.90 3.71
CA ALA A 564 -3.31 20.17 3.69
C ALA A 564 -2.26 20.18 4.80
N ALA A 565 -1.32 21.11 4.73
CA ALA A 565 -0.30 21.30 5.72
C ALA A 565 -0.16 22.77 6.12
N MET A 566 0.09 22.95 7.41
CA MET A 566 0.36 24.20 8.06
C MET A 566 1.86 24.23 8.42
N LEU A 567 2.62 25.13 7.80
CA LEU A 567 4.01 25.41 8.16
C LEU A 567 4.00 26.59 9.13
N VAL A 568 4.27 26.31 10.40
CA VAL A 568 4.35 27.29 11.48
C VAL A 568 5.82 27.62 11.72
N ASN A 569 6.18 28.90 11.71
CA ASN A 569 7.54 29.35 12.02
C ASN A 569 7.48 30.37 13.17
N VAL A 570 8.28 30.14 14.21
CA VAL A 570 8.18 30.86 15.49
C VAL A 570 9.50 31.53 15.80
N THR A 571 9.56 32.86 15.61
CA THR A 571 10.76 33.65 15.85
C THR A 571 10.54 34.61 17.02
N GLY A 572 11.21 34.40 18.15
CA GLY A 572 11.00 35.22 19.34
C GLY A 572 9.57 35.08 19.88
N LEU A 573 8.76 36.15 19.80
CA LEU A 573 7.32 36.18 20.12
C LEU A 573 6.44 36.41 18.87
N THR A 574 7.00 36.25 17.67
CA THR A 574 6.26 36.35 16.41
C THR A 574 6.11 34.98 15.76
N LEU A 575 4.87 34.62 15.45
CA LEU A 575 4.48 33.36 14.83
C LEU A 575 3.89 33.66 13.44
N THR A 576 4.42 33.00 12.41
CA THR A 576 3.93 33.09 11.03
C THR A 576 3.45 31.72 10.57
N VAL A 577 2.32 31.68 9.85
CA VAL A 577 1.71 30.44 9.35
C VAL A 577 1.54 30.51 7.83
N ASP A 578 2.18 29.58 7.13
CA ASP A 578 1.98 29.34 5.70
C ASP A 578 1.12 28.08 5.50
N GLN A 579 0.01 28.21 4.75
CA GLN A 579 -0.85 27.08 4.39
C GLN A 579 -0.47 26.54 3.00
N MET A 580 -0.38 25.22 2.85
CA MET A 580 -0.05 24.55 1.59
C MET A 580 -0.85 23.26 1.41
N ALA A 581 -1.20 22.92 0.17
CA ALA A 581 -1.80 21.62 -0.14
C ALA A 581 -0.72 20.52 -0.17
N ILE A 582 -1.07 19.28 0.21
CA ILE A 582 -0.20 18.12 0.10
C ILE A 582 -0.57 17.31 -1.16
N PRO A 583 0.28 17.30 -2.21
CA PRO A 583 -0.02 16.60 -3.45
C PRO A 583 0.30 15.10 -3.34
N LEU A 584 -0.63 14.33 -2.77
CA LEU A 584 -0.60 12.87 -2.85
C LEU A 584 -1.01 12.38 -4.24
N THR A 585 -0.39 11.28 -4.68
CA THR A 585 -0.86 10.55 -5.87
C THR A 585 -2.21 9.89 -5.55
N PRO A 586 -3.18 9.83 -6.48
CA PRO A 586 -4.46 9.17 -6.25
C PRO A 586 -4.30 7.72 -5.75
N GLY A 587 -5.10 7.33 -4.77
CA GLY A 587 -5.07 6.02 -4.12
C GLY A 587 -3.98 5.84 -3.05
N ARG A 588 -3.22 6.89 -2.72
CA ARG A 588 -2.11 6.83 -1.75
C ARG A 588 -2.40 7.56 -0.44
N GLN A 589 -1.61 7.22 0.57
CA GLN A 589 -1.64 7.77 1.93
C GLN A 589 -0.27 8.34 2.31
N LEU A 590 -0.23 9.21 3.32
CA LEU A 590 1.00 9.76 3.87
C LEU A 590 1.72 8.68 4.70
N SER A 591 2.97 8.35 4.42
CA SER A 591 3.73 7.34 5.17
C SER A 591 4.77 7.95 6.12
N TRP A 592 5.26 9.14 5.78
CA TRP A 592 6.29 9.83 6.55
C TRP A 592 6.19 11.34 6.35
N LEU A 593 6.52 12.09 7.40
CA LEU A 593 6.57 13.55 7.41
C LEU A 593 7.84 14.00 8.13
N GLY A 594 8.55 14.99 7.60
CA GLY A 594 9.78 15.45 8.22
C GLY A 594 10.35 16.71 7.58
N PHE A 595 11.62 16.95 7.88
CA PHE A 595 12.41 18.04 7.32
C PHE A 595 13.73 17.48 6.78
N SER A 596 14.35 18.22 5.86
CA SER A 596 15.75 18.00 5.50
C SER A 596 16.70 18.51 6.58
N ASP A 597 17.98 18.14 6.46
CA ASP A 597 19.10 18.68 7.25
C ASP A 597 19.36 20.19 7.07
N VAL A 598 18.57 20.88 6.23
CA VAL A 598 18.58 22.34 5.99
C VAL A 598 17.22 22.98 6.34
N GLY A 599 16.25 22.22 6.86
CA GLY A 599 14.94 22.75 7.26
C GLY A 599 13.94 22.95 6.11
N SER A 600 14.11 22.27 4.97
CA SER A 600 13.06 22.19 3.94
C SER A 600 12.01 21.14 4.36
N PRO A 601 10.70 21.44 4.31
CA PRO A 601 9.64 20.47 4.58
C PRO A 601 9.66 19.32 3.57
N CYS A 602 9.50 18.08 4.04
CA CYS A 602 9.50 16.88 3.21
C CYS A 602 8.40 15.90 3.66
N PHE A 603 7.89 15.10 2.73
CA PHE A 603 7.03 13.95 3.04
C PHE A 603 7.30 12.76 2.11
N ALA A 604 6.83 11.58 2.51
CA ALA A 604 6.75 10.41 1.64
C ALA A 604 5.34 9.82 1.63
N ASP A 605 4.97 9.18 0.52
CA ASP A 605 3.74 8.39 0.43
C ASP A 605 3.97 6.89 0.70
N ASN A 606 2.89 6.14 0.87
CA ASN A 606 2.90 4.70 1.15
C ASN A 606 3.40 3.83 -0.02
N MET A 607 3.80 4.42 -1.15
CA MET A 607 4.45 3.73 -2.26
C MET A 607 5.82 4.36 -2.60
N GLY A 608 6.48 4.98 -1.62
CA GLY A 608 7.88 5.37 -1.73
C GLY A 608 8.17 6.63 -2.55
N LEU A 609 7.16 7.40 -2.99
CA LEU A 609 7.42 8.71 -3.60
C LEU A 609 7.72 9.74 -2.50
N VAL A 610 8.94 10.25 -2.49
CA VAL A 610 9.42 11.28 -1.55
C VAL A 610 9.36 12.64 -2.24
N GLN A 611 8.78 13.63 -1.56
CA GLN A 611 8.62 15.00 -2.05
C GLN A 611 9.24 16.01 -1.09
N LEU A 612 9.80 17.09 -1.65
CA LEU A 612 10.43 18.20 -0.93
C LEU A 612 9.78 19.53 -1.32
N TYR A 613 9.41 20.34 -0.33
CA TYR A 613 8.83 21.66 -0.55
C TYR A 613 9.90 22.74 -0.61
N ARG A 614 9.89 23.51 -1.70
CA ARG A 614 10.79 24.64 -1.88
C ARG A 614 10.05 25.96 -1.62
N ARG A 615 10.31 26.58 -0.46
CA ARG A 615 9.73 27.89 -0.07
C ARG A 615 9.86 28.96 -1.16
N ALA A 616 11.02 29.02 -1.84
CA ALA A 616 11.30 30.03 -2.89
C ALA A 616 10.41 29.93 -4.14
N SER A 617 9.77 28.78 -4.39
CA SER A 617 8.87 28.57 -5.53
C SER A 617 7.43 28.23 -5.12
N ASN A 618 7.15 28.12 -3.81
CA ASN A 618 5.86 27.67 -3.26
C ASN A 618 5.33 26.40 -3.97
N ALA A 619 6.19 25.37 -4.04
CA ALA A 619 5.89 24.14 -4.78
C ALA A 619 6.60 22.92 -4.17
N TRP A 620 5.93 21.77 -4.29
CA TRP A 620 6.48 20.45 -3.99
C TRP A 620 7.17 19.87 -5.22
N PHE A 621 8.35 19.28 -5.01
CA PHE A 621 9.12 18.58 -6.03
C PHE A 621 9.20 17.10 -5.65
N PRO A 622 8.82 16.16 -6.54
CA PRO A 622 9.12 14.75 -6.33
C PRO A 622 10.64 14.53 -6.49
N ILE A 623 11.30 14.16 -5.40
CA ILE A 623 12.76 14.08 -5.33
C ILE A 623 13.32 12.66 -5.43
N CYS A 624 12.53 11.64 -5.06
CA CYS A 624 12.94 10.25 -5.15
C CYS A 624 11.72 9.33 -5.25
N ASP A 625 11.88 8.20 -5.94
CA ASP A 625 10.95 7.07 -5.98
C ASP A 625 11.72 5.86 -5.45
N THR A 626 11.50 5.52 -4.17
CA THR A 626 12.30 4.49 -3.49
C THR A 626 11.97 3.09 -4.00
N MET A 627 10.77 2.87 -4.54
CA MET A 627 10.37 1.58 -5.12
C MET A 627 11.18 1.26 -6.38
N LYS A 628 11.53 2.26 -7.20
CA LYS A 628 12.45 2.07 -8.35
C LYS A 628 13.87 1.69 -7.97
N GLN A 629 14.31 2.03 -6.75
CA GLN A 629 15.63 1.63 -6.22
C GLN A 629 15.57 0.29 -5.46
N SER A 630 14.37 -0.29 -5.32
CA SER A 630 14.18 -1.61 -4.69
C SER A 630 14.40 -2.74 -5.71
N ALA A 631 14.88 -3.89 -5.23
CA ALA A 631 15.07 -5.08 -6.06
C ALA A 631 13.80 -5.96 -6.20
N SER A 632 12.72 -5.64 -5.48
CA SER A 632 11.47 -6.42 -5.45
C SER A 632 10.30 -5.50 -5.13
N VAL A 633 9.15 -5.73 -5.77
CA VAL A 633 7.90 -4.98 -5.53
C VAL A 633 7.39 -5.14 -4.09
N SER A 634 7.76 -6.23 -3.41
CA SER A 634 7.44 -6.48 -1.99
C SER A 634 8.35 -5.77 -0.99
N ASN A 635 9.37 -5.02 -1.46
CA ASN A 635 10.27 -4.29 -0.59
C ASN A 635 9.78 -2.85 -0.41
N ASN A 636 9.67 -2.41 0.84
CA ASN A 636 9.41 -1.01 1.16
C ASN A 636 10.65 -0.38 1.81
N TYR A 637 10.69 0.95 1.84
CA TYR A 637 11.73 1.71 2.52
C TYR A 637 11.10 2.56 3.63
N PHE A 638 11.44 2.23 4.87
CA PHE A 638 11.04 2.99 6.04
C PHE A 638 11.97 4.21 6.18
N VAL A 639 11.47 5.38 5.82
CA VAL A 639 12.24 6.64 5.78
C VAL A 639 12.51 7.14 7.19
N LEU A 640 13.75 7.59 7.43
CA LEU A 640 14.20 8.13 8.71
C LEU A 640 14.63 9.60 8.59
N SER A 641 15.48 9.92 7.59
CA SER A 641 16.00 11.27 7.39
C SER A 641 16.31 11.56 5.92
N ILE A 642 16.40 12.85 5.58
CA ILE A 642 16.74 13.32 4.24
C ILE A 642 17.84 14.38 4.37
N SER A 643 18.98 14.18 3.69
CA SER A 643 20.02 15.21 3.57
C SER A 643 20.03 15.81 2.17
N GLU A 644 19.72 17.11 2.09
CA GLU A 644 19.87 17.90 0.87
C GLU A 644 21.34 18.11 0.54
N ARG A 645 22.17 18.42 1.55
CA ARG A 645 23.60 18.73 1.36
C ARG A 645 24.34 17.57 0.70
N ARG A 646 24.04 16.33 1.14
CA ARG A 646 24.64 15.09 0.63
C ARG A 646 23.84 14.41 -0.49
N GLN A 647 22.62 14.89 -0.77
CA GLN A 647 21.69 14.31 -1.73
C GLN A 647 21.33 12.82 -1.46
N ILE A 648 21.15 12.46 -0.19
CA ILE A 648 20.81 11.10 0.25
C ILE A 648 19.55 11.06 1.11
N ILE A 649 18.84 9.93 1.05
CA ILE A 649 17.76 9.56 1.97
C ILE A 649 18.29 8.41 2.82
N GLN A 650 18.19 8.54 4.14
CA GLN A 650 18.49 7.44 5.06
C GLN A 650 17.20 6.69 5.38
N ALA A 651 17.18 5.40 5.06
CA ALA A 651 16.00 4.55 5.22
C ALA A 651 16.41 3.12 5.62
N VAL A 652 15.47 2.37 6.16
CA VAL A 652 15.62 0.93 6.43
C VAL A 652 14.88 0.14 5.36
N LEU A 653 15.52 -0.90 4.82
CA LEU A 653 14.91 -1.81 3.86
C LEU A 653 14.02 -2.83 4.56
N CYS A 654 12.71 -2.75 4.33
CA CYS A 654 11.69 -3.67 4.82
C CYS A 654 11.34 -4.66 3.71
N ARG A 655 11.28 -5.96 4.02
CA ARG A 655 10.94 -7.02 3.05
C ARG A 655 9.61 -7.65 3.45
N GLY A 656 8.57 -7.46 2.64
CA GLY A 656 7.21 -7.96 2.92
C GLY A 656 6.39 -7.11 3.91
N SER A 657 7.02 -6.13 4.58
CA SER A 657 6.38 -5.19 5.52
C SER A 657 6.63 -3.73 5.12
N THR A 658 5.88 -2.79 5.70
CA THR A 658 6.09 -1.33 5.53
C THR A 658 7.03 -0.73 6.57
N TYR A 659 7.20 -1.40 7.72
CA TYR A 659 8.07 -1.03 8.83
C TYR A 659 9.05 -2.16 9.18
N PRO A 660 10.21 -1.84 9.80
CA PRO A 660 11.18 -2.84 10.16
C PRO A 660 10.86 -3.50 11.50
N MET A 661 11.25 -4.78 11.66
CA MET A 661 11.25 -5.44 12.95
C MET A 661 12.30 -4.83 13.89
N THR A 662 11.99 -4.75 15.17
CA THR A 662 12.86 -4.14 16.18
C THR A 662 14.09 -5.00 16.51
N ASN A 663 13.94 -6.34 16.43
CA ASN A 663 15.01 -7.32 16.64
C ASN A 663 15.07 -8.34 15.48
N PRO A 664 16.26 -8.66 14.93
CA PRO A 664 17.57 -8.02 15.19
C PRO A 664 17.60 -6.57 14.66
N ARG A 665 18.46 -5.72 15.23
CA ARG A 665 18.56 -4.31 14.84
C ARG A 665 18.74 -4.17 13.31
N PRO A 666 17.83 -3.46 12.61
CA PRO A 666 17.93 -3.28 11.17
C PRO A 666 19.17 -2.50 10.74
N MET A 667 19.66 -2.79 9.53
CA MET A 667 20.74 -2.02 8.92
C MET A 667 20.19 -0.78 8.20
N LEU A 668 20.83 0.37 8.47
CA LEU A 668 20.58 1.62 7.76
C LEU A 668 21.10 1.54 6.32
N GLN A 669 20.29 1.97 5.36
CA GLN A 669 20.68 2.08 3.95
C GLN A 669 20.62 3.55 3.50
N GLU A 670 21.64 3.99 2.77
CA GLU A 670 21.66 5.29 2.10
C GLU A 670 21.16 5.13 0.65
N LEU A 671 20.02 5.74 0.34
CA LEU A 671 19.47 5.85 -1.00
C LEU A 671 19.91 7.17 -1.63
N ARG A 672 20.18 7.17 -2.93
CA ARG A 672 20.53 8.40 -3.66
C ARG A 672 19.26 9.11 -4.10
N ILE A 673 19.18 10.41 -3.86
CA ILE A 673 18.07 11.22 -4.36
C ILE A 673 18.18 11.32 -5.88
N GLN A 674 17.09 11.01 -6.60
CA GLN A 674 17.04 10.91 -8.06
C GLN A 674 15.67 11.39 -8.56
N LEU A 675 15.65 12.44 -9.39
CA LEU A 675 14.42 13.02 -9.90
C LEU A 675 13.75 12.06 -10.90
N PRO A 676 12.41 12.00 -10.95
CA PRO A 676 11.67 11.15 -11.90
C PRO A 676 11.65 11.77 -13.31
N LEU A 677 12.83 11.91 -13.92
CA LEU A 677 12.99 12.39 -15.29
C LEU A 677 12.73 11.28 -16.32
N CYS A 678 12.46 11.68 -17.56
CA CYS A 678 12.34 10.77 -18.70
C CYS A 678 13.72 10.24 -19.13
N ASP A 679 13.76 8.98 -19.59
CA ASP A 679 14.93 8.32 -20.20
C ASP A 679 16.24 8.45 -19.37
N ILE A 680 16.12 8.25 -18.05
CA ILE A 680 17.20 8.44 -17.07
C ILE A 680 18.43 7.54 -17.29
N GLU A 681 18.30 6.47 -18.09
CA GLU A 681 19.40 5.59 -18.53
C GLU A 681 20.35 6.29 -19.52
N THR A 682 19.99 7.46 -20.07
CA THR A 682 20.84 8.20 -21.00
C THR A 682 21.79 9.16 -20.25
N GLU A 683 23.05 9.26 -20.72
CA GLU A 683 24.04 10.21 -20.19
C GLU A 683 23.52 11.67 -20.16
N LYS A 684 22.61 12.01 -21.10
CA LYS A 684 21.92 13.30 -21.13
C LYS A 684 21.05 13.48 -19.89
N SER A 685 20.11 12.55 -19.65
CA SER A 685 19.16 12.67 -18.55
C SER A 685 19.83 12.55 -17.18
N GLU A 686 20.91 11.77 -17.05
CA GLU A 686 21.71 11.71 -15.80
C GLU A 686 22.37 13.06 -15.45
N LEU A 687 22.90 13.77 -16.45
CA LEU A 687 23.45 15.10 -16.26
C LEU A 687 22.36 16.16 -16.05
N GLU A 688 21.19 16.02 -16.68
CA GLU A 688 20.02 16.88 -16.43
C GLU A 688 19.48 16.71 -15.00
N ASP A 689 19.38 15.47 -14.50
CA ASP A 689 19.06 15.18 -13.09
C ASP A 689 20.07 15.82 -12.14
N THR A 690 21.37 15.63 -12.39
CA THR A 690 22.43 16.20 -11.55
C THR A 690 22.35 17.74 -11.51
N LEU A 691 22.11 18.38 -12.66
CA LEU A 691 21.95 19.84 -12.76
C LEU A 691 20.67 20.34 -12.05
N LEU A 692 19.55 19.61 -12.19
CA LEU A 692 18.28 19.96 -11.56
C LEU A 692 18.30 19.74 -10.06
N ARG A 693 18.85 18.64 -9.54
CA ARG A 693 19.03 18.42 -8.09
C ARG A 693 19.87 19.52 -7.46
N ALA A 694 20.98 19.90 -8.10
CA ALA A 694 21.82 21.02 -7.67
C ALA A 694 21.14 22.40 -7.76
N SER A 695 20.02 22.52 -8.48
CA SER A 695 19.23 23.76 -8.61
C SER A 695 18.02 23.80 -7.66
N ILE A 696 17.45 22.64 -7.31
CA ILE A 696 16.29 22.49 -6.41
C ILE A 696 16.73 22.50 -4.94
N MET A 697 17.78 21.75 -4.61
CA MET A 697 18.24 21.49 -3.24
C MET A 697 19.40 22.41 -2.83
N GLN A 698 19.59 22.57 -1.52
CA GLN A 698 20.71 23.30 -0.93
C GLN A 698 21.94 22.39 -0.78
N VAL A 699 22.64 22.17 -1.89
CA VAL A 699 23.81 21.29 -2.01
C VAL A 699 25.12 22.05 -1.74
N ASP A 700 26.08 21.40 -1.09
CA ASP A 700 27.44 21.95 -0.93
C ASP A 700 28.12 22.17 -2.30
N GLU A 701 28.82 23.29 -2.47
CA GLU A 701 29.43 23.71 -3.74
C GLU A 701 28.48 23.76 -4.97
N ALA A 702 27.16 23.95 -4.78
CA ALA A 702 26.15 23.88 -5.84
C ALA A 702 26.50 24.60 -7.15
N GLU A 703 27.03 25.83 -7.10
CA GLU A 703 27.43 26.57 -8.33
C GLU A 703 28.47 25.82 -9.18
N LYS A 704 29.43 25.15 -8.56
CA LYS A 704 30.50 24.41 -9.23
C LYS A 704 29.94 23.16 -9.90
N LEU A 705 29.09 22.42 -9.19
CA LEU A 705 28.39 21.26 -9.72
C LEU A 705 27.46 21.62 -10.89
N GLN A 706 26.70 22.73 -10.77
CA GLN A 706 25.89 23.27 -11.86
C GLN A 706 26.74 23.63 -13.08
N LYS A 707 27.84 24.39 -12.90
CA LYS A 707 28.76 24.78 -13.99
C LYS A 707 29.38 23.55 -14.68
N GLU A 708 29.78 22.53 -13.92
CA GLU A 708 30.39 21.31 -14.46
C GLU A 708 29.38 20.44 -15.24
N SER A 709 28.20 20.17 -14.68
CA SER A 709 27.16 19.39 -15.37
C SER A 709 26.65 20.11 -16.62
N ALA A 710 26.51 21.44 -16.56
CA ALA A 710 26.08 22.24 -17.70
C ALA A 710 27.09 22.25 -18.86
N ILE A 711 28.40 22.35 -18.59
CA ILE A 711 29.40 22.30 -19.68
C ILE A 711 29.51 20.90 -20.30
N LYS A 712 29.26 19.82 -19.52
CA LYS A 712 29.14 18.45 -20.04
C LYS A 712 27.91 18.30 -20.95
N LEU A 713 26.74 18.77 -20.52
CA LEU A 713 25.52 18.79 -21.34
C LEU A 713 25.69 19.62 -22.62
N PHE A 714 26.34 20.78 -22.52
CA PHE A 714 26.67 21.60 -23.69
C PHE A 714 27.57 20.84 -24.67
N ALA A 715 28.63 20.18 -24.19
CA ALA A 715 29.49 19.34 -25.02
C ALA A 715 28.73 18.18 -25.68
N LEU A 716 27.84 17.50 -24.96
CA LEU A 716 26.98 16.44 -25.48
C LEU A 716 26.00 16.95 -26.56
N SER A 717 25.46 18.16 -26.38
CA SER A 717 24.60 18.80 -27.39
C SER A 717 25.35 19.06 -28.71
N LEU A 718 26.64 19.39 -28.64
CA LEU A 718 27.49 19.62 -29.81
C LEU A 718 27.92 18.31 -30.49
N ILE A 719 28.14 17.25 -29.72
CA ILE A 719 28.42 15.91 -30.26
C ILE A 719 27.19 15.36 -31.01
N SER A 720 25.99 15.62 -30.49
CA SER A 720 24.71 15.27 -31.13
C SER A 720 24.22 16.27 -32.19
N GLU A 721 25.07 17.20 -32.62
CA GLU A 721 24.79 18.27 -33.62
C GLU A 721 23.57 19.16 -33.31
N CYS A 722 23.06 19.13 -32.08
CA CYS A 722 21.89 19.86 -31.61
C CYS A 722 22.27 21.27 -31.08
N GLU A 723 22.87 22.10 -31.93
CA GLU A 723 23.45 23.41 -31.56
C GLU A 723 22.45 24.37 -30.88
N THR A 724 21.16 24.32 -31.26
CA THR A 724 20.10 25.15 -30.66
C THR A 724 19.83 24.78 -29.21
N ARG A 725 19.79 23.49 -28.87
CA ARG A 725 19.67 22.98 -27.49
C ARG A 725 20.86 23.43 -26.64
N GLY A 726 22.06 23.41 -27.22
CA GLY A 726 23.27 23.93 -26.56
C GLY A 726 23.17 25.41 -26.22
N ARG A 727 22.61 26.24 -27.11
CA ARG A 727 22.34 27.66 -26.83
C ARG A 727 21.33 27.84 -25.70
N GLU A 728 20.17 27.17 -25.80
CA GLU A 728 19.07 27.24 -24.83
C GLU A 728 19.51 26.88 -23.40
N LEU A 729 20.36 25.86 -23.26
CA LEU A 729 20.94 25.46 -21.97
C LEU A 729 21.75 26.60 -21.34
N ILE A 730 22.63 27.25 -22.10
CA ILE A 730 23.46 28.36 -21.59
C ILE A 730 22.61 29.59 -21.25
N GLU A 731 21.57 29.86 -22.06
CA GLU A 731 20.61 30.93 -21.86
C GLU A 731 19.81 30.76 -20.56
N SER A 732 19.29 29.55 -20.28
CA SER A 732 18.49 29.26 -19.08
C SER A 732 19.28 29.40 -17.75
N ILE A 733 20.54 28.95 -17.73
CA ILE A 733 21.41 29.05 -16.55
C ILE A 733 21.80 30.52 -16.28
N ALA A 734 22.01 31.30 -17.36
CA ALA A 734 22.42 32.71 -17.30
C ALA A 734 23.71 32.95 -16.50
N CYS A 735 24.73 32.10 -16.70
CA CYS A 735 26.06 32.24 -16.11
C CYS A 735 27.09 32.76 -17.13
N THR A 736 27.61 33.96 -16.90
CA THR A 736 28.62 34.63 -17.73
C THR A 736 29.95 33.87 -17.83
N GLU A 737 30.43 33.26 -16.74
CA GLU A 737 31.63 32.40 -16.74
C GLU A 737 31.44 31.17 -17.65
N LEU A 738 30.27 30.51 -17.53
CA LEU A 738 29.91 29.35 -18.32
C LEU A 738 29.78 29.71 -19.81
N LEU A 739 29.20 30.87 -20.13
CA LEU A 739 29.11 31.38 -21.51
C LEU A 739 30.51 31.51 -22.14
N GLN A 740 31.48 32.10 -21.43
CA GLN A 740 32.85 32.25 -21.95
C GLN A 740 33.53 30.89 -22.19
N LEU A 741 33.27 29.88 -21.36
CA LEU A 741 33.76 28.52 -21.56
C LEU A 741 33.07 27.84 -22.75
N ALA A 742 31.75 28.00 -22.89
CA ALA A 742 30.96 27.46 -24.00
C ALA A 742 31.40 28.03 -25.36
N VAL A 743 31.64 29.35 -25.46
CA VAL A 743 32.18 30.02 -26.66
C VAL A 743 33.55 29.45 -27.03
N LYS A 744 34.47 29.32 -26.07
CA LYS A 744 35.81 28.72 -26.30
C LYS A 744 35.70 27.26 -26.78
N TYR A 745 34.78 26.48 -26.22
CA TYR A 745 34.57 25.09 -26.60
C TYR A 745 33.96 24.95 -28.00
N ALA A 746 32.92 25.73 -28.33
CA ALA A 746 32.30 25.77 -29.65
C ALA A 746 33.30 26.18 -30.75
N GLY A 747 34.12 27.22 -30.48
CA GLY A 747 35.21 27.63 -31.36
C GLY A 747 36.25 26.53 -31.58
N LYS A 748 36.69 25.84 -30.51
CA LYS A 748 37.64 24.70 -30.60
C LYS A 748 37.07 23.51 -31.38
N ARG A 749 35.75 23.33 -31.40
CA ARG A 749 35.04 22.31 -32.21
C ARG A 749 34.71 22.77 -33.63
N GLY A 750 35.10 23.98 -34.03
CA GLY A 750 34.86 24.53 -35.38
C GLY A 750 33.45 25.07 -35.62
N ARG A 751 32.60 25.17 -34.59
CA ARG A 751 31.21 25.67 -34.69
C ARG A 751 31.17 27.20 -34.53
N ILE A 752 31.80 27.91 -35.46
CA ILE A 752 32.02 29.36 -35.40
C ILE A 752 30.69 30.14 -35.31
N HIS A 753 29.70 29.82 -36.14
CA HIS A 753 28.40 30.50 -36.14
C HIS A 753 27.63 30.36 -34.81
N LEU A 754 27.83 29.26 -34.08
CA LEU A 754 27.27 29.13 -32.73
C LEU A 754 28.04 29.98 -31.73
N ALA A 755 29.37 30.02 -31.81
CA ALA A 755 30.20 30.85 -30.96
C ALA A 755 29.86 32.35 -31.11
N ASP A 756 29.68 32.84 -32.34
CA ASP A 756 29.24 34.22 -32.62
C ASP A 756 27.86 34.49 -31.98
N ARG A 757 26.88 33.60 -32.21
CA ARG A 757 25.54 33.68 -31.62
C ARG A 757 25.50 33.61 -30.10
N LEU A 758 26.48 32.95 -29.47
CA LEU A 758 26.61 32.93 -28.01
C LEU A 758 27.19 34.25 -27.49
N CYS A 759 28.19 34.82 -28.19
CA CYS A 759 28.73 36.15 -27.87
C CYS A 759 27.65 37.25 -27.93
N GLU A 760 26.71 37.18 -28.88
CA GLU A 760 25.56 38.09 -28.98
C GLU A 760 24.66 38.10 -27.73
N MET A 761 24.61 37.01 -26.94
CA MET A 761 23.79 36.92 -25.73
C MET A 761 24.42 37.57 -24.50
N LEU A 762 25.72 37.89 -24.54
CA LEU A 762 26.49 38.30 -23.36
C LEU A 762 25.89 39.54 -22.65
N PRO A 763 25.48 40.63 -23.35
CA PRO A 763 24.86 41.79 -22.70
C PRO A 763 23.48 41.49 -22.09
N GLN A 764 22.75 40.53 -22.66
CA GLN A 764 21.43 40.13 -22.17
C GLN A 764 21.57 39.34 -20.86
N LEU A 765 22.57 38.45 -20.77
CA LEU A 765 22.82 37.68 -19.55
C LEU A 765 23.39 38.53 -18.42
N GLU A 766 24.22 39.54 -18.71
CA GLU A 766 24.69 40.51 -17.70
C GLU A 766 23.51 41.25 -17.05
N ALA A 767 22.56 41.77 -17.85
CA ALA A 767 21.36 42.41 -17.34
C ALA A 767 20.47 41.46 -16.49
N VAL A 768 20.37 40.18 -16.87
CA VAL A 768 19.66 39.17 -16.07
C VAL A 768 20.35 38.89 -14.74
N GLN A 769 21.70 38.86 -14.71
CA GLN A 769 22.45 38.69 -13.46
C GLN A 769 22.30 39.89 -12.51
N GLU A 770 22.32 41.12 -13.04
CA GLU A 770 22.07 42.33 -12.26
C GLU A 770 20.65 42.33 -11.67
N ALA A 771 19.65 41.98 -12.47
CA ALA A 771 18.26 41.85 -12.00
C ALA A 771 18.09 40.75 -10.93
N ARG A 772 18.80 39.61 -11.04
CA ARG A 772 18.83 38.56 -10.00
C ARG A 772 19.44 39.10 -8.70
N LYS A 773 20.58 39.78 -8.75
CA LYS A 773 21.23 40.40 -7.58
C LYS A 773 20.32 41.46 -6.93
N GLN A 774 19.68 42.32 -7.72
CA GLN A 774 18.80 43.36 -7.20
C GLN A 774 17.55 42.78 -6.50
N LYS A 775 16.96 41.69 -7.05
CA LYS A 775 15.88 40.95 -6.38
C LYS A 775 16.34 40.31 -5.07
N GLN A 776 17.53 39.74 -5.02
CA GLN A 776 18.08 39.12 -3.81
C GLN A 776 18.32 40.15 -2.69
N ILE A 777 18.76 41.36 -3.05
CA ILE A 777 18.92 42.50 -2.11
C ILE A 777 17.56 43.01 -1.62
N LEU A 778 16.54 43.12 -2.48
CA LEU A 778 15.19 43.50 -2.03
C LEU A 778 14.54 42.42 -1.16
N GLY A 779 14.71 41.14 -1.49
CA GLY A 779 14.15 40.02 -0.71
C GLY A 779 14.72 39.89 0.71
N ALA A 780 15.90 40.45 0.97
CA ALA A 780 16.51 40.49 2.31
C ALA A 780 15.93 41.60 3.22
N ASN A 781 15.29 42.62 2.66
CA ASN A 781 14.68 43.72 3.40
C ASN A 781 13.17 43.66 3.23
N GLY A 782 12.46 43.12 4.24
CA GLY A 782 11.02 42.80 4.20
C GLY A 782 10.06 43.99 4.07
N ILE A 783 10.12 44.71 2.94
CA ILE A 783 9.17 45.74 2.52
C ILE A 783 8.60 45.30 1.19
N ALA A 784 7.30 44.99 1.17
CA ALA A 784 6.58 44.63 -0.05
C ALA A 784 6.47 45.84 -1.00
N ALA A 785 7.46 46.02 -1.87
CA ALA A 785 7.42 47.02 -2.92
C ALA A 785 6.54 46.53 -4.10
N THR A 786 5.33 47.09 -4.22
CA THR A 786 4.49 46.92 -5.41
C THR A 786 5.19 47.53 -6.63
N ILE A 787 5.83 46.71 -7.45
CA ILE A 787 6.38 47.15 -8.73
C ILE A 787 5.32 46.97 -9.82
N VAL A 788 4.76 48.11 -10.25
CA VAL A 788 3.92 48.21 -11.44
C VAL A 788 4.78 47.90 -12.67
N LEU A 789 4.51 46.79 -13.34
CA LEU A 789 4.99 46.57 -14.71
C LEU A 789 4.24 47.52 -15.66
N PRO A 790 4.90 48.10 -16.67
CA PRO A 790 4.24 49.01 -17.62
C PRO A 790 3.21 48.24 -18.45
N ILE A 791 1.93 48.47 -18.12
CA ILE A 791 0.77 47.96 -18.85
C ILE A 791 0.82 48.50 -20.27
N ALA A 792 0.86 47.62 -21.27
CA ALA A 792 0.65 47.98 -22.67
C ALA A 792 -0.73 48.61 -22.84
N ALA A 793 -0.81 49.75 -23.53
CA ALA A 793 -2.01 50.58 -23.57
C ALA A 793 -3.25 49.81 -24.08
N PRO A 794 -4.41 49.91 -23.39
CA PRO A 794 -5.62 49.22 -23.82
C PRO A 794 -6.23 49.89 -25.05
N ALA A 795 -6.45 49.09 -26.10
CA ALA A 795 -7.24 49.52 -27.25
C ALA A 795 -8.72 49.66 -26.87
N THR A 796 -9.37 50.69 -27.41
CA THR A 796 -10.76 51.06 -27.09
C THR A 796 -11.79 50.00 -27.47
N HIS A 797 -12.74 49.73 -26.57
CA HIS A 797 -13.91 48.87 -26.83
C HIS A 797 -14.82 49.39 -27.95
N THR A 798 -15.31 48.50 -28.80
CA THR A 798 -16.67 48.49 -29.40
C THR A 798 -16.90 47.12 -30.08
N PRO A 799 -18.15 46.68 -30.36
CA PRO A 799 -18.60 45.39 -29.79
C PRO A 799 -18.58 44.20 -30.75
N THR A 800 -18.77 43.01 -30.18
CA THR A 800 -18.92 41.74 -30.89
C THR A 800 -20.12 41.74 -31.85
N PRO A 801 -20.02 40.96 -32.94
CA PRO A 801 -20.99 39.87 -33.05
C PRO A 801 -20.41 38.55 -33.59
N LYS A 802 -20.83 37.45 -32.94
CA LYS A 802 -21.16 36.13 -33.50
C LYS A 802 -20.22 35.54 -34.59
N LEU A 803 -19.35 34.62 -34.19
CA LEU A 803 -18.82 33.61 -35.13
C LEU A 803 -19.93 32.61 -35.51
N ALA A 804 -20.13 32.40 -36.81
CA ALA A 804 -20.79 31.23 -37.37
C ALA A 804 -19.78 30.49 -38.28
N PRO A 805 -19.75 29.14 -38.31
CA PRO A 805 -18.70 28.40 -38.98
C PRO A 805 -18.99 28.19 -40.48
N LYS A 806 -18.19 28.83 -41.35
CA LYS A 806 -18.02 28.58 -42.79
C LYS A 806 -16.69 29.23 -43.24
N ALA A 807 -15.96 28.78 -44.26
CA ALA A 807 -15.89 27.49 -44.93
C ALA A 807 -14.53 27.42 -45.67
N MET A 808 -14.12 26.23 -46.10
CA MET A 808 -12.88 25.99 -46.84
C MET A 808 -12.95 26.56 -48.28
N GLU A 809 -11.97 27.38 -48.69
CA GLU A 809 -11.67 27.62 -50.11
C GLU A 809 -10.16 27.67 -50.39
N LEU A 810 -9.79 27.17 -51.57
CA LEU A 810 -8.42 27.09 -52.10
C LEU A 810 -8.26 28.02 -53.31
N SER A 811 -7.18 28.81 -53.34
CA SER A 811 -6.42 29.33 -54.50
C SER A 811 -5.59 30.55 -54.05
N GLY A 812 -4.52 30.98 -54.71
CA GLY A 812 -3.81 30.49 -55.89
C GLY A 812 -2.54 31.33 -56.11
N SER A 813 -1.51 30.78 -56.75
CA SER A 813 -0.14 31.32 -56.75
C SER A 813 0.05 32.62 -57.55
N LYS A 814 1.04 33.47 -57.15
CA LYS A 814 2.10 33.97 -58.08
C LYS A 814 3.28 34.72 -57.43
N ARG A 815 4.41 34.61 -58.15
CA ARG A 815 5.80 35.03 -57.89
C ARG A 815 6.04 36.55 -57.78
N GLY A 816 7.14 36.92 -57.09
CA GLY A 816 8.25 37.62 -57.77
C GLY A 816 8.92 38.81 -57.05
N GLY A 817 10.27 38.87 -57.08
CA GLY A 817 11.02 40.13 -56.97
C GLY A 817 12.25 40.17 -56.05
N LEU A 818 13.43 39.79 -56.55
CA LEU A 818 14.72 40.16 -55.93
C LEU A 818 15.07 41.64 -56.21
N LYS A 819 15.65 42.36 -55.22
CA LYS A 819 16.68 43.39 -55.47
C LYS A 819 17.76 43.40 -54.38
N ARG A 820 19.02 43.45 -54.83
CA ARG A 820 20.21 43.74 -54.00
C ARG A 820 20.33 45.25 -53.78
N PHE A 821 21.01 45.66 -52.71
CA PHE A 821 21.87 46.83 -52.73
C PHE A 821 23.22 46.53 -52.08
N SER A 822 24.27 47.12 -52.65
CA SER A 822 25.65 47.04 -52.22
C SER A 822 26.15 48.44 -51.88
N ASN A 823 26.95 48.59 -50.82
CA ASN A 823 28.29 49.19 -50.86
C ASN A 823 28.79 49.52 -49.44
N SER A 824 30.08 49.27 -49.24
CA SER A 824 30.89 49.80 -48.13
C SER A 824 31.44 51.19 -48.48
N PRO A 825 32.12 51.84 -47.52
CA PRO A 825 33.47 52.34 -47.82
C PRO A 825 34.52 52.02 -46.75
N ASN A 826 35.78 51.95 -47.18
CA ASN A 826 36.97 51.72 -46.34
C ASN A 826 37.56 53.03 -45.77
N LEU A 827 38.38 52.94 -44.72
CA LEU A 827 39.44 53.92 -44.44
C LEU A 827 40.74 53.22 -43.96
N PHE A 828 41.90 53.81 -44.29
CA PHE A 828 43.25 53.20 -44.21
C PHE A 828 44.17 53.89 -43.19
N LYS A 829 45.10 53.12 -42.59
CA LYS A 829 46.54 53.38 -42.26
C LYS A 829 46.96 52.73 -40.91
N ALA A 830 48.24 52.47 -40.58
CA ALA A 830 49.43 51.87 -41.23
C ALA A 830 50.71 52.18 -40.39
N VAL A 831 51.80 51.40 -40.54
CA VAL A 831 53.20 51.65 -40.03
C VAL A 831 53.42 51.29 -38.53
N ALA A 832 54.51 50.67 -38.02
CA ALA A 832 55.84 50.26 -38.55
C ALA A 832 56.38 48.90 -38.01
N ARG A 833 57.51 48.44 -38.57
CA ARG A 833 58.42 47.34 -38.12
C ARG A 833 59.79 47.95 -37.73
N PRO A 834 60.72 47.25 -37.02
CA PRO A 834 61.53 46.13 -37.53
C PRO A 834 61.59 44.96 -36.49
N ALA A 835 62.55 44.02 -36.38
CA ALA A 835 63.82 43.69 -37.07
C ALA A 835 64.12 42.15 -36.99
N THR A 836 65.22 41.72 -37.62
CA THR A 836 65.96 40.43 -37.52
C THR A 836 67.46 40.74 -37.79
N PRO A 837 68.49 39.92 -37.48
CA PRO A 837 68.70 38.50 -37.87
C PRO A 837 69.02 37.62 -36.63
N ASP A 838 69.74 36.47 -36.59
CA ASP A 838 70.54 35.60 -37.51
C ASP A 838 70.48 34.14 -36.92
N ALA A 839 71.41 33.20 -37.14
CA ALA A 839 71.64 32.29 -38.27
C ALA A 839 72.65 31.17 -37.86
N ILE A 840 72.65 30.03 -38.57
CA ILE A 840 73.72 28.98 -38.67
C ILE A 840 73.74 27.77 -37.68
N THR A 841 73.90 26.57 -38.26
CA THR A 841 74.07 25.19 -37.73
C THR A 841 75.58 24.78 -37.73
N PRO A 842 76.06 23.50 -37.69
CA PRO A 842 75.49 22.16 -37.37
C PRO A 842 76.38 21.32 -36.39
N LEU A 843 76.03 20.04 -36.09
CA LEU A 843 76.89 18.84 -36.32
C LEU A 843 76.17 17.49 -36.02
N ASP A 844 76.63 16.43 -36.68
CA ASP A 844 76.15 15.03 -36.59
C ASP A 844 76.75 14.21 -35.43
N THR A 845 76.10 13.09 -35.07
CA THR A 845 76.77 11.76 -35.08
C THR A 845 75.77 10.60 -35.14
N GLN A 846 76.18 9.46 -35.72
CA GLN A 846 75.35 8.29 -36.05
C GLN A 846 75.62 7.08 -35.13
N GLU A 847 74.69 6.11 -35.12
CA GLU A 847 74.85 4.65 -35.39
C GLU A 847 73.71 3.87 -34.70
N ASN A 848 72.75 3.25 -35.42
CA ASN A 848 72.77 2.05 -36.28
C ASN A 848 72.65 0.72 -35.51
N ILE A 849 71.58 -0.06 -35.78
CA ILE A 849 71.58 -1.49 -36.24
C ILE A 849 70.19 -2.19 -36.07
N PHE A 850 69.59 -2.58 -37.22
CA PHE A 850 68.61 -3.68 -37.52
C PHE A 850 67.37 -3.93 -36.60
N GLY A 851 66.22 -4.42 -37.10
CA GLY A 851 65.82 -4.78 -38.46
C GLY A 851 64.62 -5.75 -38.52
N GLU A 852 63.49 -5.27 -39.06
CA GLU A 852 62.37 -5.95 -39.75
C GLU A 852 61.81 -7.36 -39.35
N THR A 853 60.53 -7.34 -38.96
CA THR A 853 59.32 -8.03 -39.52
C THR A 853 59.27 -9.50 -39.99
N GLU A 854 58.05 -10.05 -39.80
CA GLU A 854 57.34 -11.12 -40.55
C GLU A 854 57.36 -12.58 -40.05
N SER A 855 56.48 -13.37 -40.68
CA SER A 855 55.68 -14.48 -40.11
C SER A 855 55.97 -15.84 -40.74
N GLN A 856 55.60 -16.96 -40.07
CA GLN A 856 54.76 -18.07 -40.63
C GLN A 856 54.70 -19.33 -39.73
N GLN A 857 53.90 -20.32 -40.17
CA GLN A 857 53.50 -21.56 -39.49
C GLN A 857 54.42 -22.77 -39.76
N SER A 858 54.52 -23.70 -38.80
CA SER A 858 54.68 -25.18 -38.93
C SER A 858 55.04 -25.74 -37.52
N GLU A 859 54.94 -27.03 -37.15
CA GLU A 859 54.41 -28.27 -37.76
C GLU A 859 53.99 -29.25 -36.64
N ALA A 860 53.36 -30.39 -36.97
CA ALA A 860 52.93 -31.42 -36.01
C ALA A 860 53.97 -32.55 -35.81
N ILE A 861 53.81 -33.45 -34.80
CA ILE A 861 54.25 -34.87 -34.87
C ILE A 861 53.65 -35.79 -33.75
N THR A 862 52.87 -36.79 -34.21
CA THR A 862 52.63 -38.19 -33.74
C THR A 862 52.30 -38.62 -32.29
N GLY A 863 51.32 -39.54 -32.17
CA GLY A 863 51.25 -40.58 -31.11
C GLY A 863 49.91 -41.36 -31.00
N LYS A 864 49.81 -42.59 -31.52
CA LYS A 864 48.69 -43.57 -31.31
C LYS A 864 49.02 -44.50 -30.11
N THR A 865 48.19 -45.36 -29.48
CA THR A 865 47.08 -46.28 -29.87
C THR A 865 46.40 -46.82 -28.57
N ALA A 866 45.07 -47.02 -28.47
CA ALA A 866 44.30 -48.31 -28.53
C ALA A 866 44.63 -49.38 -27.43
N SER A 867 43.72 -50.20 -26.85
CA SER A 867 42.25 -50.42 -26.92
C SER A 867 41.78 -51.50 -25.88
N SER A 868 40.49 -51.90 -25.89
CA SER A 868 39.79 -53.00 -25.15
C SER A 868 39.13 -52.61 -23.80
N ASP A 869 37.92 -53.02 -23.42
CA ASP A 869 36.84 -53.79 -24.10
C ASP A 869 35.43 -53.35 -23.62
N GLU A 870 34.41 -53.57 -24.47
CA GLU A 870 32.96 -53.49 -24.15
C GLU A 870 32.47 -54.81 -23.47
N PRO A 871 31.27 -54.92 -22.82
CA PRO A 871 29.99 -54.36 -23.33
C PRO A 871 28.86 -54.01 -22.31
N GLN A 872 27.72 -53.57 -22.90
CA GLN A 872 26.31 -53.75 -22.49
C GLN A 872 25.49 -52.64 -21.78
N ARG A 873 24.38 -52.33 -22.48
CA ARG A 873 23.02 -51.92 -22.06
C ARG A 873 22.74 -50.45 -21.72
N THR A 874 21.89 -49.86 -22.57
CA THR A 874 21.09 -48.64 -22.34
C THR A 874 19.93 -48.91 -21.36
N PRO A 875 19.32 -47.85 -20.79
CA PRO A 875 18.03 -47.43 -21.37
C PRO A 875 17.80 -45.90 -21.45
N LEU A 876 17.09 -45.53 -22.53
CA LEU A 876 16.09 -44.44 -22.69
C LEU A 876 16.25 -43.09 -21.96
N ASN A 877 16.37 -42.04 -22.79
CA ASN A 877 16.06 -40.65 -22.46
C ASN A 877 14.57 -40.46 -22.08
N SER A 878 14.32 -39.60 -21.10
CA SER A 878 13.25 -38.59 -21.21
C SER A 878 13.79 -37.27 -20.67
N VAL A 879 13.69 -36.20 -21.48
CA VAL A 879 14.23 -34.87 -21.16
C VAL A 879 13.05 -33.95 -20.87
N ASN A 880 13.05 -33.35 -19.67
CA ASN A 880 11.97 -32.47 -19.21
C ASN A 880 12.15 -31.04 -19.80
N PRO A 881 11.17 -30.46 -20.52
CA PRO A 881 11.39 -29.25 -21.33
C PRO A 881 11.17 -27.91 -20.61
N PHE A 882 11.38 -27.83 -19.28
CA PHE A 882 11.09 -26.62 -18.48
C PHE A 882 12.26 -25.66 -18.22
N ALA A 883 13.38 -25.79 -18.95
CA ALA A 883 14.56 -24.91 -18.79
C ALA A 883 14.88 -24.08 -20.06
N MET A 884 14.15 -22.99 -20.28
CA MET A 884 14.53 -21.95 -21.28
C MET A 884 14.98 -20.63 -20.64
N LYS A 885 16.30 -20.58 -20.40
CA LYS A 885 17.22 -19.43 -20.56
C LYS A 885 16.64 -18.00 -20.45
N ARG A 886 17.12 -17.25 -19.45
CA ARG A 886 17.52 -15.84 -19.65
C ARG A 886 19.04 -15.71 -19.47
N LYS A 887 19.66 -14.87 -20.30
CA LYS A 887 21.10 -14.60 -20.30
C LYS A 887 21.48 -13.82 -19.03
N LEU A 888 22.49 -14.27 -18.29
CA LEU A 888 23.35 -13.35 -17.56
C LEU A 888 24.39 -12.77 -18.53
N ALA A 889 24.68 -11.48 -18.38
CA ALA A 889 25.91 -10.86 -18.87
C ALA A 889 26.83 -10.67 -17.65
N GLU A 890 28.12 -11.00 -17.81
CA GLU A 890 29.09 -10.98 -16.72
C GLU A 890 29.55 -9.55 -16.41
N THR A 891 29.55 -9.18 -15.13
CA THR A 891 30.64 -8.37 -14.54
C THR A 891 30.89 -8.94 -13.14
N GLY A 892 32.12 -9.40 -12.89
CA GLY A 892 32.46 -10.15 -11.68
C GLY A 892 33.18 -9.30 -10.64
N VAL A 893 32.97 -9.64 -9.36
CA VAL A 893 33.89 -9.32 -8.26
C VAL A 893 34.07 -10.58 -7.42
N LEU A 894 35.31 -10.99 -7.19
CA LEU A 894 35.62 -12.15 -6.35
C LEU A 894 35.38 -11.82 -4.87
N PHE A 895 34.77 -12.75 -4.12
CA PHE A 895 35.07 -12.90 -2.71
C PHE A 895 35.35 -14.37 -2.38
N GLY A 896 36.40 -14.57 -1.57
CA GLY A 896 37.02 -15.87 -1.35
C GLY A 896 36.23 -16.77 -0.40
N SER A 897 36.31 -18.07 -0.63
CA SER A 897 35.76 -19.09 0.25
C SER A 897 36.68 -19.36 1.43
N GLU A 898 36.29 -18.98 2.65
CA GLU A 898 36.83 -19.58 3.87
C GLU A 898 35.78 -20.41 4.60
N LYS A 899 36.13 -21.66 4.87
CA LYS A 899 35.30 -22.64 5.56
C LYS A 899 35.53 -22.51 7.06
N LEU A 900 34.46 -22.36 7.85
CA LEU A 900 34.51 -22.63 9.29
C LEU A 900 33.57 -23.77 9.65
N LYS A 901 34.16 -24.81 10.27
CA LYS A 901 33.48 -26.04 10.66
C LYS A 901 32.75 -25.83 11.98
N LEU A 902 31.61 -26.50 12.14
CA LEU A 902 31.05 -26.77 13.47
C LEU A 902 32.09 -27.48 14.35
N ALA A 903 32.23 -27.02 15.59
CA ALA A 903 32.82 -27.79 16.68
C ALA A 903 31.75 -27.97 17.76
N LYS A 904 31.38 -29.22 18.04
CA LYS A 904 30.57 -29.57 19.21
C LYS A 904 31.41 -29.43 20.47
N LYS A 905 30.93 -28.66 21.45
CA LYS A 905 30.90 -29.12 22.84
C LYS A 905 29.88 -28.34 23.66
#